data_AF-A0A315WUQ6-F1
#
_entry.id   AF-A0A315WUQ6-F1
#
_cell.length_a   1.000
_cell.length_b   1.000
_cell.length_c   1.000
_cell.angle_alpha   90.00
_cell.angle_beta   90.00
_cell.angle_gamma   90.00
#
_symmetry.space_group_name_H-M   'P 1'
#
loop_
_entity.id
_entity.type
_entity.pdbx_description
1 polymer ?
#
loop_
_entity_poly.entity_id
_entity_poly.type
_entity_poly.pdbx_seq_one_letter_code
_entity_poly.pdbx_strand_id
1 'polypeptide(L)'
;MSNPPRINDQALPTLEAMTRFWQFKRKQLAADLQGHLLDAQQQLDNLFSANQQLTVRCAGQASDLGFLQSRNESLLDQLQVESANLSTANETLEQEKTKLQKAMLALSKAQVYARDLEERQARALAQLAELEQRLADQANAAQVEREVLAERLQAKQAKVADLEQRNAQARAQITELETFLEEHKSKLLAKEENVSLLENLTEQLKASHQHLVDNYEDINTRHLSLTEKFSLVSKVLAQQPPTNAALDEFAALINHDYMEFASRESSLAGEAQAVLEMQAILAEMQMLNNFPSIAGKTVLSVAGGFSSGKSAFLNSFIQNPGVQLATGINPVTVVPSYVVCSEETRIKGYSYNGGSLDLEPKLYASMCHEYVKAFGFDLRRILPFISVKVPMDPELFGNLCIIDTPGYNPGNAGGAAAADRGTAASLVNQASAMIWVIGLDPAGTIDQSDIEFIQATRFHGESLYIVLNKADVKSNDDIEEIMDQVAFDLECAGVGYAGMCAYSSVRRKDYPCTGLTLAEFLRSINHKVDVVGKIDKKLNAVFDAYQRAIEADIAQLEGRKGEFNAFKLDALEVGGTALFDRIDQAFPLTEQMFDTSTLEKLVGECQNLRGKLRKAAAKALA
;
A
#
# COMPACT_ATOMS: atom_id res chain seq x y z
N MET A 1 182.31 94.54 162.76
CA MET A 1 183.59 93.83 162.50
C MET A 1 183.59 93.39 161.03
N SER A 2 184.71 93.08 160.37
CA SER A 2 186.09 92.92 160.87
C SER A 2 187.08 93.82 160.09
N ASN A 3 188.38 93.51 160.08
CA ASN A 3 189.46 94.42 159.65
C ASN A 3 190.74 93.73 159.08
N PRO A 4 191.52 92.93 159.83
CA PRO A 4 192.98 93.13 159.84
C PRO A 4 193.86 91.92 159.49
N PRO A 5 194.83 92.05 158.54
CA PRO A 5 196.26 91.74 158.87
C PRO A 5 197.38 92.53 158.11
N ARG A 6 198.64 92.48 158.63
CA ARG A 6 199.91 93.11 158.16
C ARG A 6 201.01 92.04 157.85
N ILE A 7 202.01 92.33 156.96
CA ILE A 7 203.50 92.03 157.00
C ILE A 7 204.27 91.15 155.95
N ASN A 8 205.50 91.64 155.63
CA ASN A 8 206.76 91.03 155.12
C ASN A 8 207.24 91.30 153.66
N ASP A 9 206.59 92.21 152.96
CA ASP A 9 207.21 93.19 152.03
C ASP A 9 207.96 92.73 150.76
N GLN A 10 208.97 91.85 150.76
CA GLN A 10 209.77 91.56 149.53
C GLN A 10 208.97 90.93 148.36
N ALA A 11 207.69 90.55 148.53
CA ALA A 11 206.79 90.03 147.49
C ALA A 11 205.89 91.08 146.78
N LEU A 12 206.03 92.37 147.13
CA LEU A 12 205.20 93.48 146.61
C LEU A 12 204.95 93.49 145.07
N PRO A 13 205.91 93.15 144.17
CA PRO A 13 205.71 93.26 142.72
C PRO A 13 204.75 92.21 142.11
N THR A 14 204.59 91.04 142.74
CA THR A 14 203.83 89.92 142.15
C THR A 14 202.33 90.19 142.13
N LEU A 15 201.83 90.96 143.11
CA LEU A 15 200.41 91.28 143.27
C LEU A 15 199.88 92.27 142.22
N GLU A 16 200.70 93.24 141.79
CA GLU A 16 200.24 94.26 140.85
C GLU A 16 200.06 93.73 139.42
N ALA A 17 200.95 92.85 138.94
CA ALA A 17 200.86 92.27 137.59
C ALA A 17 199.59 91.41 137.39
N MET A 18 199.18 90.65 138.41
CA MET A 18 197.92 89.88 138.37
C MET A 18 196.69 90.80 138.33
N THR A 19 196.73 91.95 139.02
CA THR A 19 195.63 92.90 139.05
C THR A 19 195.42 93.56 137.68
N ARG A 20 196.49 93.83 136.93
CA ARG A 20 196.40 94.30 135.51
C ARG A 20 195.81 93.26 134.57
N PHE A 21 196.18 91.98 134.73
CA PHE A 21 195.66 90.91 133.87
C PHE A 21 194.14 90.75 133.98
N TRP A 22 193.61 90.78 135.20
CA TRP A 22 192.19 90.60 135.46
C TRP A 22 191.30 91.74 134.94
N GLN A 23 191.79 92.99 134.99
CA GLN A 23 191.07 94.13 134.43
C GLN A 23 190.98 94.07 132.90
N PHE A 24 192.06 93.69 132.20
CA PHE A 24 192.05 93.54 130.74
C PHE A 24 191.07 92.46 130.29
N LYS A 25 191.14 91.27 130.92
CA LYS A 25 190.26 90.13 130.61
C LYS A 25 188.77 90.47 130.75
N ARG A 26 188.41 91.22 131.78
CA ARG A 26 187.01 91.53 132.09
C ARG A 26 186.41 92.59 131.16
N LYS A 27 187.21 93.58 130.74
CA LYS A 27 186.76 94.58 129.77
C LYS A 27 186.51 93.97 128.39
N GLN A 28 187.35 93.01 127.99
CA GLN A 28 187.22 92.35 126.69
C GLN A 28 185.91 91.54 126.59
N LEU A 29 185.60 90.72 127.61
CA LEU A 29 184.36 89.91 127.61
C LEU A 29 183.07 90.75 127.55
N ALA A 30 183.09 91.97 128.09
CA ALA A 30 181.95 92.89 128.06
C ALA A 30 181.74 93.52 126.66
N ALA A 31 182.82 93.78 125.93
CA ALA A 31 182.75 94.31 124.57
C ALA A 31 182.13 93.29 123.59
N ASP A 32 182.53 92.03 123.72
CA ASP A 32 182.09 90.96 122.81
C ASP A 32 180.57 90.70 122.90
N LEU A 33 180.03 90.62 124.12
CA LEU A 33 178.59 90.40 124.35
C LEU A 33 177.71 91.53 123.79
N GLN A 34 178.20 92.77 123.83
CA GLN A 34 177.45 93.92 123.33
C GLN A 34 177.42 93.97 121.79
N GLY A 35 178.44 93.43 121.12
CA GLY A 35 178.44 93.25 119.66
C GLY A 35 177.38 92.26 119.19
N HIS A 36 177.25 91.10 119.85
CA HIS A 36 176.28 90.07 119.47
C HIS A 36 174.81 90.50 119.56
N LEU A 37 174.48 91.41 120.48
CA LEU A 37 173.09 91.83 120.70
C LEU A 37 172.62 92.82 119.62
N LEU A 38 173.52 93.67 119.10
CA LEU A 38 173.22 94.55 117.95
C LEU A 38 173.01 93.75 116.66
N ASP A 39 173.87 92.77 116.41
CA ASP A 39 173.86 91.98 115.17
C ASP A 39 172.58 91.13 115.04
N ALA A 40 172.10 90.57 116.16
CA ALA A 40 170.82 89.85 116.22
C ALA A 40 169.61 90.75 115.90
N GLN A 41 169.64 92.02 116.33
CA GLN A 41 168.56 92.96 116.06
C GLN A 41 168.54 93.37 114.57
N GLN A 42 169.71 93.57 113.96
CA GLN A 42 169.86 93.88 112.54
C GLN A 42 169.50 92.71 111.60
N GLN A 43 169.57 91.46 112.08
CA GLN A 43 169.04 90.30 111.35
C GLN A 43 167.50 90.25 111.33
N LEU A 44 166.82 90.75 112.38
CA LEU A 44 165.36 90.68 112.49
C LEU A 44 164.65 91.60 111.48
N ASP A 45 165.14 92.84 111.33
CA ASP A 45 164.57 93.81 110.38
C ASP A 45 164.77 93.36 108.92
N ASN A 46 165.89 92.71 108.62
CA ASN A 46 166.14 92.09 107.31
C ASN A 46 165.13 90.97 106.99
N LEU A 47 164.76 90.14 107.98
CA LEU A 47 163.75 89.10 107.82
C LEU A 47 162.35 89.66 107.55
N PHE A 48 161.99 90.79 108.18
CA PHE A 48 160.67 91.40 108.00
C PHE A 48 160.51 91.97 106.58
N SER A 49 161.52 92.66 106.07
CA SER A 49 161.53 93.21 104.70
C SER A 49 161.52 92.11 103.63
N ALA A 50 162.21 90.99 103.87
CA ALA A 50 162.18 89.82 102.96
C ALA A 50 160.79 89.15 102.88
N ASN A 51 160.05 89.09 103.99
CA ASN A 51 158.74 88.44 104.03
C ASN A 51 157.70 89.20 103.20
N GLN A 52 157.77 90.54 103.17
CA GLN A 52 156.89 91.35 102.32
C GLN A 52 157.15 91.12 100.82
N GLN A 53 158.40 90.82 100.42
CA GLN A 53 158.74 90.44 99.04
C GLN A 53 158.25 89.03 98.66
N LEU A 54 158.20 88.10 99.62
CA LEU A 54 157.68 86.75 99.39
C LEU A 54 156.18 86.75 99.09
N THR A 55 155.39 87.57 99.80
CA THR A 55 153.93 87.67 99.58
C THR A 55 153.58 88.07 98.15
N VAL A 56 154.37 88.94 97.50
CA VAL A 56 154.15 89.34 96.10
C VAL A 56 154.52 88.22 95.12
N ARG A 57 155.55 87.40 95.42
CA ARG A 57 155.92 86.24 94.58
C ARG A 57 154.86 85.13 94.59
N CYS A 58 154.24 84.87 95.74
CA CYS A 58 153.20 83.85 95.85
C CYS A 58 151.97 84.16 94.97
N ALA A 59 151.62 85.43 94.78
CA ALA A 59 150.54 85.82 93.88
C ALA A 59 150.86 85.56 92.39
N GLY A 60 152.12 85.71 91.98
CA GLY A 60 152.55 85.39 90.61
C GLY A 60 152.52 83.89 90.32
N GLN A 61 152.99 83.06 91.25
CA GLN A 61 153.08 81.60 91.06
C GLN A 61 151.71 80.90 90.94
N ALA A 62 150.63 81.53 91.42
CA ALA A 62 149.27 81.03 91.24
C ALA A 62 148.76 81.17 89.78
N SER A 63 149.28 82.13 89.02
CA SER A 63 148.89 82.36 87.62
C SER A 63 149.44 81.26 86.70
N ASP A 64 150.71 80.89 86.87
CA ASP A 64 151.40 79.99 85.94
C ASP A 64 150.93 78.53 86.04
N LEU A 65 150.47 78.11 87.24
CA LEU A 65 149.91 76.77 87.45
C LEU A 65 148.59 76.55 86.68
N GLY A 66 147.76 77.58 86.53
CA GLY A 66 146.51 77.49 85.77
C GLY A 66 146.73 77.29 84.27
N PHE A 67 147.78 77.89 83.71
CA PHE A 67 148.09 77.78 82.27
C PHE A 67 148.62 76.38 81.89
N LEU A 68 149.35 75.71 82.81
CA LEU A 68 149.93 74.40 82.54
C LEU A 68 148.92 73.24 82.61
N GLN A 69 147.85 73.34 83.41
CA GLN A 69 146.81 72.30 83.47
C GLN A 69 145.99 72.23 82.17
N SER A 70 145.53 73.38 81.66
CA SER A 70 144.70 73.43 80.44
C SER A 70 145.40 72.85 79.19
N ARG A 71 146.74 72.94 79.13
CA ARG A 71 147.53 72.40 78.01
C ARG A 71 147.66 70.86 78.04
N ASN A 72 147.50 70.21 79.19
CA ASN A 72 147.59 68.76 79.30
C ASN A 72 146.28 68.06 78.91
N GLU A 73 145.12 68.65 79.21
CA GLU A 73 143.82 68.10 78.79
C GLU A 73 143.69 68.07 77.25
N SER A 74 144.11 69.15 76.57
CA SER A 74 144.06 69.24 75.10
C SER A 74 144.91 68.19 74.35
N LEU A 75 145.92 67.59 74.98
CA LEU A 75 146.74 66.53 74.38
C LEU A 75 146.16 65.13 74.61
N LEU A 76 145.32 64.95 75.64
CA LEU A 76 144.67 63.67 75.93
C LEU A 76 143.52 63.40 74.94
N ASP A 77 142.71 64.43 74.65
CA ASP A 77 141.57 64.34 73.72
C ASP A 77 141.99 64.01 72.29
N GLN A 78 143.10 64.58 71.81
CA GLN A 78 143.61 64.30 70.45
C GLN A 78 143.98 62.82 70.27
N LEU A 79 144.52 62.18 71.32
CA LEU A 79 144.99 60.80 71.26
C LEU A 79 143.85 59.77 71.37
N GLN A 80 142.73 60.12 72.02
CA GLN A 80 141.53 59.29 72.04
C GLN A 80 140.74 59.32 70.72
N VAL A 81 140.69 60.47 70.04
CA VAL A 81 139.95 60.62 68.76
C VAL A 81 140.57 59.80 67.63
N GLU A 82 141.90 59.76 67.51
CA GLU A 82 142.57 58.94 66.47
C GLU A 82 142.34 57.43 66.67
N SER A 83 142.38 56.95 67.92
CA SER A 83 142.14 55.54 68.24
C SER A 83 140.71 55.07 67.94
N ALA A 84 139.72 55.95 68.03
CA ALA A 84 138.32 55.61 67.76
C ALA A 84 138.02 55.49 66.25
N ASN A 85 138.65 56.33 65.43
CA ASN A 85 138.44 56.37 63.97
C ASN A 85 138.97 55.12 63.25
N LEU A 86 140.11 54.57 63.71
CA LEU A 86 140.67 53.35 63.13
C LEU A 86 139.83 52.09 63.43
N SER A 87 139.15 52.03 64.57
CA SER A 87 138.26 50.91 64.91
C SER A 87 137.00 50.90 64.06
N THR A 88 136.36 52.07 63.87
CA THR A 88 135.10 52.21 63.13
C THR A 88 135.25 52.00 61.61
N ALA A 89 136.42 52.32 61.04
CA ALA A 89 136.74 52.01 59.65
C ALA A 89 136.83 50.50 59.36
N ASN A 90 137.23 49.69 60.35
CA ASN A 90 137.43 48.25 60.17
C ASN A 90 136.11 47.46 60.29
N GLU A 91 135.20 47.89 61.16
CA GLU A 91 133.86 47.27 61.30
C GLU A 91 132.94 47.56 60.11
N THR A 92 133.06 48.75 59.49
CA THR A 92 132.23 49.13 58.34
C THR A 92 132.56 48.31 57.08
N LEU A 93 133.84 48.00 56.84
CA LEU A 93 134.27 47.21 55.68
C LEU A 93 133.68 45.79 55.67
N GLU A 94 133.64 45.12 56.82
CA GLU A 94 133.16 43.74 56.92
C GLU A 94 131.61 43.64 56.91
N GLN A 95 130.91 44.74 57.24
CA GLN A 95 129.46 44.86 56.98
C GLN A 95 129.12 45.00 55.48
N GLU A 96 129.97 45.64 54.66
CA GLU A 96 129.72 45.73 53.22
C GLU A 96 129.91 44.37 52.52
N LYS A 97 130.96 43.64 52.86
CA LYS A 97 131.24 42.28 52.35
C LYS A 97 130.08 41.31 52.59
N THR A 98 129.47 41.36 53.76
CA THR A 98 128.30 40.51 54.11
C THR A 98 127.00 40.96 53.44
N LYS A 99 126.84 42.25 53.10
CA LYS A 99 125.74 42.72 52.23
C LYS A 99 125.91 42.23 50.78
N LEU A 100 127.13 42.29 50.24
CA LEU A 100 127.42 41.90 48.86
C LEU A 100 127.12 40.40 48.59
N GLN A 101 127.47 39.51 49.52
CA GLN A 101 127.13 38.08 49.41
C GLN A 101 125.62 37.82 49.38
N LYS A 102 124.81 38.59 50.14
CA LYS A 102 123.34 38.47 50.11
C LYS A 102 122.73 38.97 48.79
N ALA A 103 123.28 40.03 48.21
CA ALA A 103 122.84 40.55 46.91
C ALA A 103 123.07 39.55 45.76
N MET A 104 124.22 38.86 45.75
CA MET A 104 124.54 37.85 44.73
C MET A 104 123.56 36.67 44.73
N LEU A 105 123.10 36.23 45.91
CA LEU A 105 122.13 35.14 46.05
C LEU A 105 120.71 35.53 45.62
N ALA A 106 120.37 36.83 45.70
CA ALA A 106 119.09 37.33 45.21
C ALA A 106 119.05 37.38 43.67
N LEU A 107 120.17 37.74 43.03
CA LEU A 107 120.25 37.86 41.57
C LEU A 107 120.05 36.50 40.86
N SER A 108 120.61 35.40 41.39
CA SER A 108 120.45 34.08 40.77
C SER A 108 119.01 33.55 40.85
N LYS A 109 118.26 33.93 41.89
CA LYS A 109 116.82 33.60 42.01
C LYS A 109 115.97 34.40 41.02
N ALA A 110 116.33 35.66 40.77
CA ALA A 110 115.62 36.51 39.79
C ALA A 110 115.76 35.98 38.34
N GLN A 111 116.94 35.47 37.96
CA GLN A 111 117.15 34.90 36.62
C GLN A 111 116.27 33.68 36.32
N VAL A 112 116.02 32.81 37.30
CA VAL A 112 115.13 31.65 37.12
C VAL A 112 113.67 32.12 36.94
N TYR A 113 113.25 33.14 37.67
CA TYR A 113 111.88 33.66 37.63
C TYR A 113 111.55 34.37 36.31
N ALA A 114 112.53 35.08 35.71
CA ALA A 114 112.36 35.71 34.40
C ALA A 114 112.11 34.68 33.28
N ARG A 115 112.85 33.57 33.29
CA ARG A 115 112.75 32.53 32.26
C ARG A 115 111.41 31.77 32.29
N ASP A 116 110.84 31.56 33.47
CA ASP A 116 109.51 30.95 33.61
C ASP A 116 108.38 31.91 33.16
N LEU A 117 108.59 33.23 33.25
CA LEU A 117 107.65 34.23 32.77
C LEU A 117 107.58 34.26 31.23
N GLU A 118 108.73 34.18 30.55
CA GLU A 118 108.82 34.14 29.08
C GLU A 118 108.13 32.89 28.50
N GLU A 119 108.32 31.71 29.11
CA GLU A 119 107.61 30.49 28.69
C GLU A 119 106.09 30.61 28.87
N ARG A 120 105.61 31.26 29.94
CA ARG A 120 104.17 31.49 30.14
C ARG A 120 103.60 32.47 29.11
N GLN A 121 104.33 33.53 28.75
CA GLN A 121 103.91 34.45 27.68
C GLN A 121 103.84 33.76 26.31
N ALA A 122 104.83 32.92 25.97
CA ALA A 122 104.83 32.17 24.71
C ALA A 122 103.63 31.22 24.61
N ARG A 123 103.27 30.52 25.70
CA ARG A 123 102.09 29.64 25.75
C ARG A 123 100.77 30.41 25.65
N ALA A 124 100.67 31.58 26.28
CA ALA A 124 99.48 32.43 26.21
C ALA A 124 99.23 33.00 24.81
N LEU A 125 100.28 33.44 24.11
CA LEU A 125 100.19 33.92 22.72
C LEU A 125 99.76 32.82 21.75
N ALA A 126 100.26 31.58 21.93
CA ALA A 126 99.82 30.44 21.13
C ALA A 126 98.33 30.11 21.33
N GLN A 127 97.82 30.18 22.57
CA GLN A 127 96.39 29.97 22.86
C GLN A 127 95.50 31.07 22.29
N LEU A 128 95.95 32.33 22.29
CA LEU A 128 95.21 33.44 21.67
C LEU A 128 95.09 33.26 20.16
N ALA A 129 96.18 32.90 19.47
CA ALA A 129 96.15 32.63 18.03
C ALA A 129 95.20 31.46 17.67
N GLU A 130 95.18 30.39 18.48
CA GLU A 130 94.26 29.27 18.26
C GLU A 130 92.79 29.68 18.48
N LEU A 131 92.50 30.54 19.45
CA LEU A 131 91.16 31.07 19.69
C LEU A 131 90.68 32.04 18.60
N GLU A 132 91.57 32.92 18.11
CA GLU A 132 91.27 33.81 16.99
C GLU A 132 90.94 33.03 15.72
N GLN A 133 91.71 31.98 15.41
CA GLN A 133 91.44 31.12 14.26
C GLN A 133 90.10 30.38 14.39
N ARG A 134 89.79 29.81 15.58
CA ARG A 134 88.49 29.18 15.84
C ARG A 134 87.32 30.14 15.72
N LEU A 135 87.49 31.41 16.13
CA LEU A 135 86.47 32.46 15.98
C LEU A 135 86.25 32.84 14.51
N ALA A 136 87.32 32.93 13.71
CA ALA A 136 87.23 33.16 12.27
C ALA A 136 86.52 32.01 11.54
N ASP A 137 86.85 30.76 11.89
CA ASP A 137 86.20 29.56 11.34
C ASP A 137 84.71 29.50 11.71
N GLN A 138 84.34 29.85 12.94
CA GLN A 138 82.94 29.95 13.38
C GLN A 138 82.18 31.08 12.67
N ALA A 139 82.80 32.25 12.46
CA ALA A 139 82.18 33.35 11.74
C ALA A 139 81.91 33.00 10.26
N ASN A 140 82.88 32.35 9.59
CA ASN A 140 82.70 31.85 8.23
C ASN A 140 81.61 30.77 8.15
N ALA A 141 81.60 29.81 9.08
CA ALA A 141 80.56 28.78 9.13
C ALA A 141 79.16 29.37 9.29
N ALA A 142 78.99 30.35 10.19
CA ALA A 142 77.72 31.04 10.42
C ALA A 142 77.30 31.91 9.21
N GLN A 143 78.25 32.49 8.46
CA GLN A 143 77.94 33.21 7.23
C GLN A 143 77.44 32.26 6.13
N VAL A 144 78.14 31.14 5.90
CA VAL A 144 77.74 30.13 4.90
C VAL A 144 76.36 29.55 5.26
N GLU A 145 76.10 29.24 6.53
CA GLU A 145 74.78 28.74 6.96
C GLU A 145 73.67 29.79 6.75
N ARG A 146 73.96 31.08 6.99
CA ARG A 146 73.03 32.19 6.74
C ARG A 146 72.72 32.36 5.24
N GLU A 147 73.71 32.23 4.37
CA GLU A 147 73.54 32.30 2.91
C GLU A 147 72.68 31.11 2.41
N VAL A 148 72.99 29.88 2.84
CA VAL A 148 72.18 28.68 2.53
C VAL A 148 70.73 28.80 3.04
N LEU A 149 70.53 29.36 4.25
CA LEU A 149 69.18 29.61 4.78
C LEU A 149 68.44 30.70 4.00
N ALA A 150 69.12 31.73 3.51
CA ALA A 150 68.53 32.77 2.67
C ALA A 150 68.08 32.24 1.31
N GLU A 151 68.93 31.47 0.61
CA GLU A 151 68.55 30.79 -0.64
C GLU A 151 67.37 29.84 -0.41
N ARG A 152 67.40 29.05 0.67
CA ARG A 152 66.32 28.11 1.01
C ARG A 152 65.01 28.83 1.34
N LEU A 153 65.05 30.01 1.97
CA LEU A 153 63.89 30.86 2.21
C LEU A 153 63.34 31.42 0.89
N GLN A 154 64.20 31.92 0.01
CA GLN A 154 63.81 32.48 -1.29
C GLN A 154 63.19 31.41 -2.20
N ALA A 155 63.77 30.21 -2.24
CA ALA A 155 63.20 29.05 -2.94
C ALA A 155 61.86 28.60 -2.36
N LYS A 156 61.67 28.72 -1.03
CA LYS A 156 60.37 28.45 -0.38
C LYS A 156 59.33 29.52 -0.72
N GLN A 157 59.70 30.81 -0.74
CA GLN A 157 58.82 31.91 -1.13
C GLN A 157 58.39 31.80 -2.60
N ALA A 158 59.32 31.51 -3.52
CA ALA A 158 59.00 31.25 -4.93
C ALA A 158 58.03 30.07 -5.09
N LYS A 159 58.21 29.01 -4.30
CA LYS A 159 57.29 27.86 -4.30
C LYS A 159 55.92 28.18 -3.70
N VAL A 160 55.83 29.08 -2.71
CA VAL A 160 54.54 29.59 -2.20
C VAL A 160 53.82 30.38 -3.29
N ALA A 161 54.50 31.28 -4.01
CA ALA A 161 53.90 32.05 -5.09
C ALA A 161 53.37 31.16 -6.25
N ASP A 162 54.13 30.13 -6.67
CA ASP A 162 53.67 29.13 -7.65
C ASP A 162 52.42 28.37 -7.14
N LEU A 163 52.39 27.98 -5.87
CA LEU A 163 51.23 27.33 -5.26
C LEU A 163 50.02 28.26 -5.13
N GLU A 164 50.21 29.53 -4.81
CA GLU A 164 49.15 30.55 -4.78
C GLU A 164 48.55 30.79 -6.17
N GLN A 165 49.40 30.91 -7.20
CA GLN A 165 48.95 31.04 -8.59
C GLN A 165 48.15 29.80 -9.04
N ARG A 166 48.63 28.59 -8.74
CA ARG A 166 47.89 27.34 -9.05
C ARG A 166 46.58 27.24 -8.27
N ASN A 167 46.53 27.70 -7.02
CA ASN A 167 45.31 27.72 -6.21
C ASN A 167 44.30 28.72 -6.78
N ALA A 168 44.75 29.91 -7.22
CA ALA A 168 43.90 30.88 -7.92
C ALA A 168 43.35 30.33 -9.25
N GLN A 169 44.18 29.65 -10.05
CA GLN A 169 43.76 28.99 -11.29
C GLN A 169 42.76 27.85 -11.02
N ALA A 170 43.02 27.00 -10.03
CA ALA A 170 42.12 25.93 -9.63
C ALA A 170 40.77 26.46 -9.13
N ARG A 171 40.76 27.55 -8.35
CA ARG A 171 39.53 28.23 -7.92
C ARG A 171 38.73 28.77 -9.09
N ALA A 172 39.38 29.42 -10.07
CA ALA A 172 38.71 29.90 -11.27
C ALA A 172 38.06 28.76 -12.07
N GLN A 173 38.77 27.64 -12.25
CA GLN A 173 38.23 26.43 -12.88
C GLN A 173 37.08 25.80 -12.10
N ILE A 174 37.16 25.78 -10.76
CA ILE A 174 36.05 25.32 -9.91
C ILE A 174 34.81 26.20 -10.13
N THR A 175 34.95 27.52 -10.13
CA THR A 175 33.82 28.44 -10.36
C THR A 175 33.22 28.31 -11.78
N GLU A 176 34.04 28.08 -12.81
CA GLU A 176 33.56 27.80 -14.17
C GLU A 176 32.83 26.45 -14.27
N LEU A 177 33.30 25.43 -13.57
CA LEU A 177 32.61 24.15 -13.46
C LEU A 177 31.31 24.25 -12.65
N GLU A 178 31.29 25.05 -11.59
CA GLU A 178 30.09 25.30 -10.77
C GLU A 178 28.99 25.98 -11.59
N THR A 179 29.31 27.02 -12.38
CA THR A 179 28.30 27.68 -13.24
C THR A 179 27.80 26.77 -14.37
N PHE A 180 28.69 26.00 -15.01
CA PHE A 180 28.31 25.02 -16.02
C PHE A 180 27.40 23.91 -15.44
N LEU A 181 27.72 23.43 -14.23
CA LEU A 181 26.95 22.40 -13.54
C LEU A 181 25.57 22.92 -13.12
N GLU A 182 25.45 24.18 -12.71
CA GLU A 182 24.17 24.81 -12.38
C GLU A 182 23.29 25.04 -13.62
N GLU A 183 23.87 25.45 -14.75
CA GLU A 183 23.14 25.54 -16.02
C GLU A 183 22.65 24.15 -16.47
N HIS A 184 23.47 23.11 -16.31
CA HIS A 184 23.09 21.74 -16.63
C HIS A 184 22.03 21.14 -15.69
N LYS A 185 22.04 21.47 -14.38
CA LYS A 185 20.95 21.14 -13.45
C LYS A 185 19.62 21.77 -13.88
N SER A 186 19.64 23.06 -14.23
CA SER A 186 18.43 23.78 -14.70
C SER A 186 17.84 23.13 -15.96
N LYS A 187 18.70 22.76 -16.92
CA LYS A 187 18.30 22.00 -18.11
C LYS A 187 17.81 20.58 -17.81
N LEU A 188 18.31 19.94 -16.73
CA LEU A 188 17.86 18.62 -16.30
C LEU A 188 16.47 18.70 -15.66
N LEU A 189 16.26 19.62 -14.71
CA LEU A 189 14.98 19.88 -14.07
C LEU A 189 13.88 20.17 -15.11
N ALA A 190 14.15 21.07 -16.07
CA ALA A 190 13.21 21.35 -17.16
C ALA A 190 12.92 20.11 -18.03
N LYS A 191 13.84 19.15 -18.15
CA LYS A 191 13.58 17.87 -18.84
C LYS A 191 12.78 16.91 -17.97
N GLU A 192 13.04 16.83 -16.67
CA GLU A 192 12.28 16.01 -15.72
C GLU A 192 10.81 16.47 -15.64
N GLU A 193 10.55 17.78 -15.62
CA GLU A 193 9.20 18.35 -15.72
C GLU A 193 8.50 17.94 -17.03
N ASN A 194 9.19 18.01 -18.17
CA ASN A 194 8.66 17.57 -19.46
C ASN A 194 8.41 16.05 -19.51
N VAL A 195 9.27 15.23 -18.90
CA VAL A 195 9.07 13.78 -18.78
C VAL A 195 7.83 13.49 -17.94
N SER A 196 7.68 14.13 -16.78
CA SER A 196 6.48 13.97 -15.93
C SER A 196 5.20 14.40 -16.65
N LEU A 197 5.24 15.48 -17.44
CA LEU A 197 4.09 15.89 -18.26
C LEU A 197 3.76 14.85 -19.33
N LEU A 198 4.77 14.27 -19.99
CA LEU A 198 4.58 13.21 -20.98
C LEU A 198 4.07 11.91 -20.36
N GLU A 199 4.52 11.55 -19.15
CA GLU A 199 4.00 10.41 -18.39
C GLU A 199 2.52 10.60 -18.05
N ASN A 200 2.14 11.75 -17.48
CA ASN A 200 0.74 12.10 -17.20
C ASN A 200 -0.14 12.06 -18.47
N LEU A 201 0.33 12.63 -19.58
CA LEU A 201 -0.37 12.57 -20.87
C LEU A 201 -0.50 11.13 -21.39
N THR A 202 0.52 10.30 -21.18
CA THR A 202 0.51 8.88 -21.57
C THR A 202 -0.48 8.08 -20.73
N GLU A 203 -0.60 8.35 -19.43
CA GLU A 203 -1.61 7.72 -18.56
C GLU A 203 -3.03 8.15 -18.94
N GLN A 204 -3.25 9.45 -19.18
CA GLN A 204 -4.55 9.94 -19.67
C GLN A 204 -4.94 9.31 -21.01
N LEU A 205 -3.98 9.18 -21.94
CA LEU A 205 -4.21 8.54 -23.23
C LEU A 205 -4.51 7.04 -23.08
N LYS A 206 -3.81 6.32 -22.19
CA LYS A 206 -4.10 4.91 -21.86
C LYS A 206 -5.50 4.74 -21.28
N ALA A 207 -5.89 5.57 -20.32
CA ALA A 207 -7.22 5.54 -19.70
C ALA A 207 -8.33 5.83 -20.72
N SER A 208 -8.13 6.84 -21.58
CA SER A 208 -9.05 7.16 -22.68
C SER A 208 -9.14 6.03 -23.71
N HIS A 209 -8.02 5.39 -24.04
CA HIS A 209 -8.00 4.24 -24.94
C HIS A 209 -8.74 3.05 -24.36
N GLN A 210 -8.53 2.70 -23.09
CA GLN A 210 -9.26 1.61 -22.41
C GLN A 210 -10.77 1.88 -22.43
N HIS A 211 -11.21 3.07 -22.02
CA HIS A 211 -12.62 3.45 -22.07
C HIS A 211 -13.20 3.40 -23.50
N LEU A 212 -12.40 3.65 -24.54
CA LEU A 212 -12.85 3.51 -25.93
C LEU A 212 -12.95 2.04 -26.37
N VAL A 213 -12.05 1.18 -25.90
CA VAL A 213 -12.11 -0.29 -26.10
C VAL A 213 -13.34 -0.87 -25.41
N ASP A 214 -13.55 -0.54 -24.13
CA ASP A 214 -14.71 -1.01 -23.35
C ASP A 214 -16.03 -0.61 -24.05
N ASN A 215 -16.16 0.66 -24.49
CA ASN A 215 -17.32 1.14 -25.24
C ASN A 215 -17.48 0.43 -26.61
N TYR A 216 -16.38 0.11 -27.30
CA TYR A 216 -16.44 -0.62 -28.56
C TYR A 216 -16.92 -2.06 -28.35
N GLU A 217 -16.45 -2.76 -27.32
CA GLU A 217 -16.92 -4.11 -26.96
C GLU A 217 -18.41 -4.10 -26.59
N ASP A 218 -18.85 -3.09 -25.81
CA ASP A 218 -20.25 -2.90 -25.43
C ASP A 218 -21.15 -2.65 -26.65
N ILE A 219 -20.74 -1.77 -27.57
CA ILE A 219 -21.48 -1.46 -28.81
C ILE A 219 -21.50 -2.69 -29.74
N ASN A 220 -20.38 -3.39 -29.90
CA ASN A 220 -20.28 -4.57 -30.75
C ASN A 220 -21.17 -5.71 -30.22
N THR A 221 -21.19 -5.93 -28.90
CA THR A 221 -22.07 -6.91 -28.24
C THR A 221 -23.55 -6.59 -28.46
N ARG A 222 -23.93 -5.31 -28.32
CA ARG A 222 -25.31 -4.85 -28.61
C ARG A 222 -25.67 -5.01 -30.08
N HIS A 223 -24.75 -4.71 -31.00
CA HIS A 223 -24.95 -4.86 -32.44
C HIS A 223 -25.11 -6.33 -32.86
N LEU A 224 -24.29 -7.24 -32.29
CA LEU A 224 -24.42 -8.68 -32.52
C LEU A 224 -25.79 -9.19 -32.03
N SER A 225 -26.18 -8.85 -30.80
CA SER A 225 -27.50 -9.21 -30.25
C SER A 225 -28.66 -8.66 -31.09
N LEU A 226 -28.56 -7.43 -31.60
CA LEU A 226 -29.57 -6.85 -32.48
C LEU A 226 -29.64 -7.57 -33.84
N THR A 227 -28.49 -7.95 -34.38
CA THR A 227 -28.38 -8.70 -35.65
C THR A 227 -29.01 -10.09 -35.52
N GLU A 228 -28.77 -10.79 -34.41
CA GLU A 228 -29.40 -12.08 -34.10
C GLU A 228 -30.93 -11.96 -33.99
N LYS A 229 -31.41 -10.97 -33.23
CA LYS A 229 -32.86 -10.68 -33.07
C LYS A 229 -33.52 -10.35 -34.40
N PHE A 230 -32.90 -9.49 -35.22
CA PHE A 230 -33.40 -9.15 -36.55
C PHE A 230 -33.40 -10.37 -37.49
N SER A 231 -32.35 -11.20 -37.43
CA SER A 231 -32.27 -12.45 -38.20
C SER A 231 -33.40 -13.42 -37.82
N LEU A 232 -33.69 -13.57 -36.52
CA LEU A 232 -34.80 -14.40 -36.04
C LEU A 232 -36.16 -13.87 -36.55
N VAL A 233 -36.46 -12.58 -36.36
CA VAL A 233 -37.73 -11.99 -36.82
C VAL A 233 -37.89 -12.13 -38.34
N SER A 234 -36.84 -11.80 -39.11
CA SER A 234 -36.83 -11.93 -40.57
C SER A 234 -37.06 -13.39 -41.01
N LYS A 235 -36.36 -14.35 -40.40
CA LYS A 235 -36.56 -15.78 -40.68
C LYS A 235 -37.97 -16.26 -40.35
N VAL A 236 -38.56 -15.85 -39.23
CA VAL A 236 -39.91 -16.23 -38.79
C VAL A 236 -40.99 -15.67 -39.73
N LEU A 237 -40.87 -14.39 -40.11
CA LEU A 237 -41.81 -13.74 -41.04
C LEU A 237 -41.67 -14.26 -42.48
N ALA A 238 -40.50 -14.76 -42.87
CA ALA A 238 -40.25 -15.33 -44.19
C ALA A 238 -40.72 -16.79 -44.34
N GLN A 239 -41.08 -17.49 -43.26
CA GLN A 239 -41.61 -18.85 -43.37
C GLN A 239 -43.00 -18.83 -44.03
N GLN A 240 -43.29 -19.83 -44.86
CA GLN A 240 -44.62 -20.10 -45.38
C GLN A 240 -45.17 -21.39 -44.76
N PRO A 241 -46.50 -21.51 -44.56
CA PRO A 241 -47.11 -22.76 -44.11
C PRO A 241 -46.85 -23.91 -45.10
N PRO A 242 -46.81 -25.15 -44.62
CA PRO A 242 -46.85 -26.32 -45.49
C PRO A 242 -48.15 -26.33 -46.31
N THR A 243 -48.04 -26.59 -47.61
CA THR A 243 -49.21 -26.66 -48.50
C THR A 243 -49.99 -27.95 -48.27
N ASN A 244 -51.26 -27.87 -47.86
CA ASN A 244 -52.15 -29.02 -47.76
C ASN A 244 -53.50 -28.69 -48.42
N ALA A 245 -53.68 -29.17 -49.66
CA ALA A 245 -54.88 -28.90 -50.46
C ALA A 245 -56.19 -29.38 -49.81
N ALA A 246 -56.16 -30.39 -48.93
CA ALA A 246 -57.35 -30.84 -48.20
C ALA A 246 -57.68 -29.93 -47.01
N LEU A 247 -56.66 -29.30 -46.40
CA LEU A 247 -56.86 -28.24 -45.40
C LEU A 247 -57.38 -26.96 -46.07
N ASP A 248 -56.89 -26.63 -47.26
CA ASP A 248 -57.40 -25.50 -48.06
C ASP A 248 -58.86 -25.74 -48.49
N GLU A 249 -59.21 -26.96 -48.93
CA GLU A 249 -60.59 -27.41 -49.18
C GLU A 249 -61.47 -27.25 -47.92
N PHE A 250 -60.97 -27.69 -46.75
CA PHE A 250 -61.67 -27.54 -45.47
C PHE A 250 -61.87 -26.08 -45.05
N ALA A 251 -60.84 -25.24 -45.22
CA ALA A 251 -60.90 -23.81 -44.93
C ALA A 251 -61.88 -23.06 -45.85
N ALA A 252 -61.94 -23.43 -47.14
CA ALA A 252 -62.90 -22.88 -48.09
C ALA A 252 -64.34 -23.24 -47.70
N LEU A 253 -64.60 -24.51 -47.34
CA LEU A 253 -65.92 -24.96 -46.88
C LEU A 253 -66.40 -24.22 -45.62
N ILE A 254 -65.49 -23.85 -44.70
CA ILE A 254 -65.85 -23.08 -43.50
C ILE A 254 -66.06 -21.60 -43.82
N ASN A 255 -65.18 -20.98 -44.60
CA ASN A 255 -65.23 -19.53 -44.84
C ASN A 255 -66.22 -19.11 -45.95
N HIS A 256 -66.66 -20.04 -46.79
CA HIS A 256 -67.63 -19.82 -47.86
C HIS A 256 -68.92 -20.64 -47.64
N ASP A 257 -68.94 -21.95 -47.95
CA ASP A 257 -70.18 -22.76 -47.92
C ASP A 257 -70.92 -22.68 -46.57
N TYR A 258 -70.20 -22.74 -45.45
CA TYR A 258 -70.79 -22.65 -44.10
C TYR A 258 -71.29 -21.24 -43.77
N MET A 259 -70.57 -20.17 -44.13
CA MET A 259 -71.05 -18.81 -43.90
C MET A 259 -72.27 -18.49 -44.77
N GLU A 260 -72.32 -18.99 -46.02
CA GLU A 260 -73.48 -18.88 -46.90
C GLU A 260 -74.67 -19.71 -46.38
N PHE A 261 -74.42 -20.87 -45.76
CA PHE A 261 -75.47 -21.64 -45.06
C PHE A 261 -75.99 -20.90 -43.82
N ALA A 262 -75.11 -20.49 -42.90
CA ALA A 262 -75.48 -19.83 -41.65
C ALA A 262 -76.27 -18.53 -41.90
N SER A 263 -75.82 -17.68 -42.81
CA SER A 263 -76.51 -16.42 -43.16
C SER A 263 -77.90 -16.59 -43.80
N ARG A 264 -78.27 -17.80 -44.24
CA ARG A 264 -79.62 -18.13 -44.71
C ARG A 264 -80.51 -18.77 -43.64
N GLU A 265 -79.93 -19.18 -42.52
CA GLU A 265 -80.58 -19.96 -41.47
C GLU A 265 -80.77 -19.11 -40.20
N SER A 266 -81.96 -18.52 -40.05
CA SER A 266 -82.25 -17.54 -38.99
C SER A 266 -82.58 -18.12 -37.62
N SER A 267 -82.79 -19.43 -37.51
CA SER A 267 -83.52 -20.00 -36.36
C SER A 267 -82.62 -20.57 -35.26
N LEU A 268 -81.31 -20.70 -35.52
CA LEU A 268 -80.36 -21.07 -34.48
C LEU A 268 -80.08 -19.89 -33.52
N ALA A 269 -80.75 -19.88 -32.36
CA ALA A 269 -80.56 -18.88 -31.30
C ALA A 269 -79.10 -18.69 -30.82
N GLY A 270 -78.21 -19.64 -31.13
CA GLY A 270 -76.77 -19.62 -30.84
C GLY A 270 -75.85 -19.45 -32.06
N GLU A 271 -76.32 -18.89 -33.18
CA GLU A 271 -75.54 -18.79 -34.44
C GLU A 271 -74.12 -18.24 -34.25
N ALA A 272 -73.96 -17.13 -33.51
CA ALA A 272 -72.65 -16.54 -33.24
C ALA A 272 -71.69 -17.49 -32.49
N GLN A 273 -72.22 -18.33 -31.60
CA GLN A 273 -71.46 -19.36 -30.90
C GLN A 273 -71.06 -20.50 -31.84
N ALA A 274 -71.97 -20.94 -32.72
CA ALA A 274 -71.68 -21.95 -33.74
C ALA A 274 -70.59 -21.48 -34.73
N VAL A 275 -70.61 -20.21 -35.16
CA VAL A 275 -69.56 -19.62 -35.99
C VAL A 275 -68.21 -19.61 -35.26
N LEU A 276 -68.17 -19.24 -33.98
CA LEU A 276 -66.95 -19.29 -33.16
C LEU A 276 -66.42 -20.73 -33.00
N GLU A 277 -67.30 -21.71 -32.81
CA GLU A 277 -66.93 -23.13 -32.73
C GLU A 277 -66.35 -23.65 -34.06
N MET A 278 -66.96 -23.30 -35.19
CA MET A 278 -66.45 -23.67 -36.52
C MET A 278 -65.09 -23.03 -36.83
N GLN A 279 -64.88 -21.77 -36.45
CA GLN A 279 -63.57 -21.11 -36.58
C GLN A 279 -62.53 -21.72 -35.63
N ALA A 280 -62.93 -22.16 -34.42
CA ALA A 280 -62.04 -22.88 -33.50
C ALA A 280 -61.63 -24.26 -34.06
N ILE A 281 -62.54 -24.99 -34.71
CA ILE A 281 -62.24 -26.25 -35.42
C ILE A 281 -61.25 -25.99 -36.56
N LEU A 282 -61.42 -24.91 -37.33
CA LEU A 282 -60.48 -24.54 -38.39
C LEU A 282 -59.06 -24.26 -37.84
N ALA A 283 -58.96 -23.48 -36.76
CA ALA A 283 -57.68 -23.16 -36.12
C ALA A 283 -56.99 -24.41 -35.54
N GLU A 284 -57.75 -25.34 -34.95
CA GLU A 284 -57.24 -26.62 -34.46
C GLU A 284 -56.73 -27.50 -35.61
N MET A 285 -57.49 -27.60 -36.72
CA MET A 285 -57.10 -28.30 -37.93
C MET A 285 -55.81 -27.73 -38.55
N GLN A 286 -55.68 -26.41 -38.61
CA GLN A 286 -54.45 -25.74 -39.06
C GLN A 286 -53.27 -26.07 -38.15
N MET A 287 -53.44 -25.99 -36.82
CA MET A 287 -52.38 -26.32 -35.85
C MET A 287 -51.90 -27.77 -35.98
N LEU A 288 -52.83 -28.72 -36.14
CA LEU A 288 -52.52 -30.15 -36.34
C LEU A 288 -51.76 -30.41 -37.65
N ASN A 289 -52.09 -29.71 -38.74
CA ASN A 289 -51.41 -29.85 -40.03
C ASN A 289 -50.00 -29.24 -40.02
N ASN A 290 -49.89 -28.04 -39.45
CA ASN A 290 -48.61 -27.36 -39.26
C ASN A 290 -47.71 -28.14 -38.30
N PHE A 291 -48.30 -28.90 -37.37
CA PHE A 291 -47.58 -29.72 -36.41
C PHE A 291 -47.95 -31.22 -36.41
N PRO A 292 -47.53 -31.99 -37.45
CA PRO A 292 -47.84 -33.43 -37.56
C PRO A 292 -47.27 -34.30 -36.42
N SER A 293 -46.40 -33.75 -35.56
CA SER A 293 -45.77 -34.48 -34.46
C SER A 293 -46.48 -34.33 -33.11
N ILE A 294 -47.54 -33.50 -33.01
CA ILE A 294 -48.55 -33.50 -31.92
C ILE A 294 -49.75 -34.33 -32.36
N ALA A 295 -50.07 -34.33 -33.66
CA ALA A 295 -51.19 -35.09 -34.20
C ALA A 295 -51.16 -36.56 -33.72
N GLY A 296 -52.27 -37.02 -33.15
CA GLY A 296 -52.43 -38.37 -32.60
C GLY A 296 -51.83 -38.60 -31.22
N LYS A 297 -51.22 -37.61 -30.56
CA LYS A 297 -50.68 -37.72 -29.20
C LYS A 297 -51.65 -37.21 -28.14
N THR A 298 -51.60 -37.81 -26.96
CA THR A 298 -52.26 -37.30 -25.75
C THR A 298 -51.47 -36.12 -25.21
N VAL A 299 -52.15 -34.98 -25.08
CA VAL A 299 -51.54 -33.75 -24.57
C VAL A 299 -51.53 -33.80 -23.04
N LEU A 300 -50.36 -33.64 -22.43
CA LEU A 300 -50.13 -33.59 -20.99
C LEU A 300 -49.67 -32.19 -20.60
N SER A 301 -50.38 -31.52 -19.69
CA SER A 301 -49.89 -30.25 -19.12
C SER A 301 -49.04 -30.52 -17.89
N VAL A 302 -47.91 -29.84 -17.77
CA VAL A 302 -47.17 -29.75 -16.49
C VAL A 302 -47.30 -28.33 -15.96
N ALA A 303 -47.96 -28.21 -14.82
CA ALA A 303 -48.32 -26.96 -14.15
C ALA A 303 -47.85 -26.99 -12.68
N GLY A 304 -48.12 -25.92 -11.92
CA GLY A 304 -47.62 -25.74 -10.55
C GLY A 304 -47.10 -24.33 -10.27
N GLY A 305 -46.98 -23.96 -9.00
CA GLY A 305 -46.53 -22.65 -8.55
C GLY A 305 -45.11 -22.23 -9.00
N PHE A 306 -44.75 -20.99 -8.71
CA PHE A 306 -43.46 -20.41 -9.10
C PHE A 306 -42.28 -21.14 -8.46
N SER A 307 -41.19 -21.31 -9.20
CA SER A 307 -39.98 -22.04 -8.76
C SER A 307 -40.17 -23.51 -8.29
N SER A 308 -41.34 -24.14 -8.48
CA SER A 308 -41.58 -25.56 -8.09
C SER A 308 -40.73 -26.60 -8.83
N GLY A 309 -39.99 -26.20 -9.86
CA GLY A 309 -39.04 -27.06 -10.56
C GLY A 309 -39.61 -27.79 -11.79
N LYS A 310 -40.76 -27.37 -12.33
CA LYS A 310 -41.39 -27.91 -13.56
C LYS A 310 -40.41 -28.26 -14.68
N SER A 311 -39.62 -27.29 -15.16
CA SER A 311 -38.70 -27.51 -16.28
C SER A 311 -37.52 -28.42 -15.89
N ALA A 312 -37.12 -28.47 -14.62
CA ALA A 312 -36.12 -29.41 -14.13
C ALA A 312 -36.68 -30.86 -14.06
N PHE A 313 -37.95 -31.01 -13.67
CA PHE A 313 -38.70 -32.27 -13.72
C PHE A 313 -38.84 -32.79 -15.16
N LEU A 314 -39.18 -31.92 -16.11
CA LEU A 314 -39.21 -32.31 -17.53
C LEU A 314 -37.82 -32.69 -18.05
N ASN A 315 -36.79 -31.90 -17.73
CA ASN A 315 -35.41 -32.18 -18.12
C ASN A 315 -34.85 -33.48 -17.52
N SER A 316 -35.37 -34.00 -16.39
CA SER A 316 -34.94 -35.30 -15.86
C SER A 316 -35.31 -36.50 -16.73
N PHE A 317 -36.36 -36.39 -17.55
CA PHE A 317 -36.77 -37.43 -18.51
C PHE A 317 -36.08 -37.33 -19.87
N ILE A 318 -35.43 -36.20 -20.17
CA ILE A 318 -34.69 -36.01 -21.42
C ILE A 318 -33.35 -36.76 -21.35
N GLN A 319 -33.13 -37.65 -22.32
CA GLN A 319 -31.91 -38.46 -22.40
C GLN A 319 -30.72 -37.69 -23.00
N ASN A 320 -30.98 -36.72 -23.89
CA ASN A 320 -29.92 -35.92 -24.53
C ASN A 320 -29.57 -34.67 -23.68
N PRO A 321 -28.38 -34.59 -23.06
CA PRO A 321 -28.00 -33.45 -22.22
C PRO A 321 -27.76 -32.15 -23.02
N GLY A 322 -27.60 -32.23 -24.34
CA GLY A 322 -27.37 -31.08 -25.24
C GLY A 322 -28.61 -30.27 -25.59
N VAL A 323 -29.81 -30.74 -25.20
CA VAL A 323 -31.06 -29.96 -25.25
C VAL A 323 -31.70 -29.99 -23.88
N GLN A 324 -31.89 -28.81 -23.31
CA GLN A 324 -32.56 -28.61 -22.04
C GLN A 324 -33.63 -27.54 -22.24
N LEU A 325 -34.82 -27.77 -21.70
CA LEU A 325 -35.81 -26.71 -21.50
C LEU A 325 -35.21 -25.68 -20.55
N ALA A 326 -35.46 -24.40 -20.80
CA ALA A 326 -34.83 -23.32 -20.04
C ALA A 326 -35.16 -23.45 -18.54
N THR A 327 -34.13 -23.73 -17.72
CA THR A 327 -34.25 -23.75 -16.25
C THR A 327 -33.72 -22.47 -15.66
N GLY A 328 -34.56 -21.73 -14.95
CA GLY A 328 -34.18 -20.46 -14.34
C GLY A 328 -35.15 -20.05 -13.23
N ILE A 329 -34.67 -19.16 -12.35
CA ILE A 329 -35.46 -18.60 -11.24
C ILE A 329 -36.45 -17.54 -11.74
N ASN A 330 -36.16 -16.88 -12.87
CA ASN A 330 -37.10 -15.95 -13.54
C ASN A 330 -38.06 -16.73 -14.46
N PRO A 331 -39.31 -16.26 -14.69
CA PRO A 331 -40.28 -16.97 -15.54
C PRO A 331 -39.73 -17.15 -16.96
N VAL A 332 -39.35 -18.40 -17.29
CA VAL A 332 -38.36 -18.66 -18.36
C VAL A 332 -38.96 -18.78 -19.75
N THR A 333 -40.23 -19.17 -19.87
CA THR A 333 -40.89 -19.51 -21.13
C THR A 333 -41.98 -18.49 -21.50
N VAL A 334 -41.62 -17.46 -22.29
CA VAL A 334 -42.64 -16.54 -22.86
C VAL A 334 -43.39 -17.20 -24.04
N VAL A 335 -42.74 -18.13 -24.74
CA VAL A 335 -43.33 -18.91 -25.84
C VAL A 335 -43.56 -20.36 -25.36
N PRO A 336 -44.79 -20.90 -25.43
CA PRO A 336 -45.10 -22.28 -25.03
C PRO A 336 -44.26 -23.31 -25.80
N SER A 337 -43.75 -24.31 -25.10
CA SER A 337 -42.92 -25.37 -25.68
C SER A 337 -43.61 -26.74 -25.62
N TYR A 338 -43.83 -27.34 -26.78
CA TYR A 338 -44.44 -28.66 -26.96
C TYR A 338 -43.35 -29.72 -27.08
N VAL A 339 -43.14 -30.49 -26.01
CA VAL A 339 -42.10 -31.52 -25.93
C VAL A 339 -42.66 -32.86 -26.36
N VAL A 340 -41.97 -33.58 -27.24
CA VAL A 340 -42.40 -34.90 -27.73
C VAL A 340 -41.24 -35.89 -27.78
N CYS A 341 -41.51 -37.12 -27.34
CA CYS A 341 -40.58 -38.24 -27.49
C CYS A 341 -40.30 -38.51 -28.98
N SER A 342 -39.01 -38.58 -29.32
CA SER A 342 -38.50 -38.74 -30.69
C SER A 342 -37.05 -39.25 -30.64
N GLU A 343 -36.67 -40.16 -31.53
CA GLU A 343 -35.27 -40.64 -31.64
C GLU A 343 -34.31 -39.49 -32.00
N GLU A 344 -34.72 -38.64 -32.96
CA GLU A 344 -33.97 -37.45 -33.33
C GLU A 344 -34.27 -36.27 -32.40
N THR A 345 -33.22 -35.52 -32.06
CA THR A 345 -33.33 -34.25 -31.35
C THR A 345 -33.52 -33.11 -32.35
N ARG A 346 -34.64 -32.39 -32.28
CA ARG A 346 -34.95 -31.27 -33.20
C ARG A 346 -35.84 -30.24 -32.55
N ILE A 347 -35.46 -28.96 -32.62
CA ILE A 347 -36.25 -27.85 -32.10
C ILE A 347 -36.79 -27.06 -33.29
N LYS A 348 -38.11 -26.84 -33.32
CA LYS A 348 -38.77 -26.04 -34.35
C LYS A 348 -39.66 -24.98 -33.74
N GLY A 349 -39.46 -23.73 -34.12
CA GLY A 349 -40.38 -22.63 -33.85
C GLY A 349 -41.43 -22.50 -34.95
N TYR A 350 -42.66 -22.18 -34.57
CA TYR A 350 -43.78 -22.06 -35.51
C TYR A 350 -44.23 -20.62 -35.63
N SER A 351 -44.30 -20.14 -36.87
CA SER A 351 -44.73 -18.80 -37.22
C SER A 351 -46.25 -18.67 -37.11
N TYR A 352 -46.74 -17.45 -36.90
CA TYR A 352 -48.17 -17.13 -36.81
C TYR A 352 -48.98 -17.58 -38.04
N ASN A 353 -48.32 -17.70 -39.19
CA ASN A 353 -48.93 -18.14 -40.45
C ASN A 353 -48.83 -19.66 -40.70
N GLY A 354 -48.31 -20.44 -39.75
CA GLY A 354 -48.14 -21.90 -39.84
C GLY A 354 -46.78 -22.38 -40.35
N GLY A 355 -45.92 -21.49 -40.86
CA GLY A 355 -44.57 -21.87 -41.32
C GLY A 355 -43.64 -22.29 -40.18
N SER A 356 -42.70 -23.22 -40.45
CA SER A 356 -41.81 -23.77 -39.42
C SER A 356 -40.35 -23.37 -39.63
N LEU A 357 -39.70 -22.85 -38.59
CA LEU A 357 -38.27 -22.53 -38.56
C LEU A 357 -37.52 -23.54 -37.65
N ASP A 358 -36.48 -24.19 -38.17
CA ASP A 358 -35.55 -24.94 -37.31
C ASP A 358 -34.75 -23.98 -36.42
N LEU A 359 -34.78 -24.21 -35.11
CA LEU A 359 -34.10 -23.40 -34.10
C LEU A 359 -32.87 -24.15 -33.57
N GLU A 360 -31.74 -23.45 -33.46
CA GLU A 360 -30.54 -24.00 -32.83
C GLU A 360 -30.73 -24.15 -31.31
N PRO A 361 -30.20 -25.21 -30.67
CA PRO A 361 -30.29 -25.39 -29.22
C PRO A 361 -29.78 -24.20 -28.40
N LYS A 362 -28.71 -23.54 -28.85
CA LYS A 362 -28.17 -22.33 -28.20
C LYS A 362 -29.17 -21.17 -28.26
N LEU A 363 -29.79 -20.95 -29.42
CA LEU A 363 -30.79 -19.90 -29.60
C LEU A 363 -32.03 -20.16 -28.74
N TYR A 364 -32.52 -21.40 -28.73
CA TYR A 364 -33.64 -21.82 -27.86
C TYR A 364 -33.33 -21.59 -26.37
N ALA A 365 -32.16 -22.03 -25.90
CA ALA A 365 -31.72 -21.82 -24.52
C ALA A 365 -31.56 -20.32 -24.14
N SER A 366 -31.28 -19.46 -25.13
CA SER A 366 -31.17 -18.00 -24.94
C SER A 366 -32.51 -17.26 -24.93
N MET A 367 -33.65 -17.90 -25.26
CA MET A 367 -34.98 -17.27 -25.31
C MET A 367 -35.61 -17.04 -23.92
N CYS A 368 -34.86 -16.47 -22.98
CA CYS A 368 -35.37 -16.07 -21.68
C CYS A 368 -36.30 -14.83 -21.77
N HIS A 369 -37.05 -14.55 -20.71
CA HIS A 369 -37.95 -13.39 -20.65
C HIS A 369 -37.25 -12.05 -20.96
N GLU A 370 -36.00 -11.86 -20.57
CA GLU A 370 -35.24 -10.63 -20.88
C GLU A 370 -34.91 -10.52 -22.38
N TYR A 371 -34.47 -11.63 -23.00
CA TYR A 371 -34.24 -11.69 -24.44
C TYR A 371 -35.52 -11.39 -25.23
N VAL A 372 -36.66 -11.96 -24.81
CA VAL A 372 -37.97 -11.75 -25.45
C VAL A 372 -38.50 -10.33 -25.23
N LYS A 373 -38.36 -9.77 -24.02
CA LYS A 373 -38.75 -8.37 -23.74
C LYS A 373 -37.93 -7.36 -24.56
N ALA A 374 -36.67 -7.69 -24.87
CA ALA A 374 -35.78 -6.84 -25.67
C ALA A 374 -36.17 -6.69 -27.16
N PHE A 375 -37.19 -7.41 -27.65
CA PHE A 375 -37.77 -7.16 -28.99
C PHE A 375 -38.71 -5.93 -29.02
N GLY A 376 -39.19 -5.47 -27.86
CA GLY A 376 -40.14 -4.35 -27.78
C GLY A 376 -41.58 -4.69 -28.18
N PHE A 377 -41.87 -5.96 -28.51
CA PHE A 377 -43.21 -6.48 -28.77
C PHE A 377 -43.34 -7.92 -28.24
N ASP A 378 -44.56 -8.42 -28.10
CA ASP A 378 -44.81 -9.81 -27.70
C ASP A 378 -44.45 -10.79 -28.84
N LEU A 379 -43.36 -11.53 -28.67
CA LEU A 379 -42.85 -12.48 -29.66
C LEU A 379 -43.88 -13.57 -30.03
N ARG A 380 -44.82 -13.91 -29.14
CA ARG A 380 -45.91 -14.88 -29.43
C ARG A 380 -46.78 -14.47 -30.62
N ARG A 381 -46.81 -13.17 -30.95
CA ARG A 381 -47.60 -12.64 -32.10
C ARG A 381 -47.01 -13.06 -33.46
N ILE A 382 -45.72 -13.38 -33.53
CA ILE A 382 -45.07 -13.89 -34.74
C ILE A 382 -44.59 -15.33 -34.59
N LEU A 383 -44.28 -15.77 -33.37
CA LEU A 383 -43.80 -17.10 -33.01
C LEU A 383 -44.67 -17.69 -31.88
N PRO A 384 -45.94 -18.07 -32.14
CA PRO A 384 -46.89 -18.47 -31.10
C PRO A 384 -46.50 -19.70 -30.27
N PHE A 385 -45.72 -20.63 -30.82
CA PHE A 385 -45.25 -21.82 -30.07
C PHE A 385 -43.95 -22.40 -30.64
N ILE A 386 -43.26 -23.17 -29.80
CA ILE A 386 -42.06 -23.93 -30.14
C ILE A 386 -42.34 -25.41 -29.89
N SER A 387 -41.66 -26.29 -30.62
CA SER A 387 -41.65 -27.71 -30.37
C SER A 387 -40.24 -28.22 -30.11
N VAL A 388 -40.15 -29.22 -29.25
CA VAL A 388 -38.89 -29.82 -28.79
C VAL A 388 -39.03 -31.34 -28.96
N LYS A 389 -38.52 -31.86 -30.08
CA LYS A 389 -38.33 -33.31 -30.27
C LYS A 389 -37.07 -33.73 -29.54
N VAL A 390 -37.18 -34.70 -28.64
CA VAL A 390 -36.06 -35.21 -27.83
C VAL A 390 -36.21 -36.69 -27.51
N PRO A 391 -35.09 -37.43 -27.34
CA PRO A 391 -35.13 -38.81 -26.87
C PRO A 391 -35.56 -38.86 -25.40
N MET A 392 -36.61 -39.64 -25.16
CA MET A 392 -37.24 -39.97 -23.88
C MET A 392 -37.60 -41.47 -23.92
N ASP A 393 -38.10 -42.02 -22.81
CA ASP A 393 -38.62 -43.39 -22.80
C ASP A 393 -39.93 -43.51 -23.63
N PRO A 394 -39.97 -44.32 -24.71
CA PRO A 394 -41.18 -44.51 -25.51
C PRO A 394 -42.34 -45.18 -24.76
N GLU A 395 -42.06 -46.04 -23.75
CA GLU A 395 -43.11 -46.70 -22.96
C GLU A 395 -43.91 -45.71 -22.10
N LEU A 396 -43.28 -44.60 -21.72
CA LEU A 396 -43.89 -43.55 -20.91
C LEU A 396 -44.37 -42.37 -21.76
N PHE A 397 -43.63 -41.99 -22.81
CA PHE A 397 -43.82 -40.73 -23.55
C PHE A 397 -44.09 -40.90 -25.06
N GLY A 398 -44.11 -42.11 -25.61
CA GLY A 398 -44.18 -42.38 -27.06
C GLY A 398 -45.40 -41.75 -27.77
N ASN A 399 -46.56 -41.76 -27.12
CA ASN A 399 -47.81 -41.12 -27.57
C ASN A 399 -48.14 -39.86 -26.76
N LEU A 400 -47.23 -39.34 -25.92
CA LEU A 400 -47.44 -38.09 -25.19
C LEU A 400 -46.84 -36.89 -25.90
N CYS A 401 -47.54 -35.76 -25.80
CA CYS A 401 -46.97 -34.44 -26.01
C CYS A 401 -47.13 -33.62 -24.74
N ILE A 402 -46.02 -33.15 -24.19
CA ILE A 402 -45.99 -32.38 -22.96
C ILE A 402 -46.00 -30.89 -23.31
N ILE A 403 -46.94 -30.12 -22.75
CA ILE A 403 -46.90 -28.66 -22.79
C ILE A 403 -46.10 -28.18 -21.58
N ASP A 404 -44.91 -27.63 -21.83
CA ASP A 404 -44.21 -26.79 -20.85
C ASP A 404 -44.90 -25.42 -20.85
N THR A 405 -45.68 -25.19 -19.79
CA THR A 405 -46.49 -23.97 -19.64
C THR A 405 -45.64 -22.82 -19.10
N PRO A 406 -45.86 -21.56 -19.56
CA PRO A 406 -45.37 -20.39 -18.87
C PRO A 406 -45.82 -20.46 -17.41
N GLY A 407 -44.86 -20.46 -16.48
CA GLY A 407 -45.13 -20.82 -15.09
C GLY A 407 -46.17 -19.90 -14.43
N TYR A 408 -47.28 -20.50 -13.98
CA TYR A 408 -48.25 -19.82 -13.11
C TYR A 408 -47.53 -19.19 -11.92
N ASN A 409 -47.70 -17.88 -11.75
CA ASN A 409 -47.12 -17.12 -10.65
C ASN A 409 -48.22 -16.25 -10.01
N PRO A 410 -48.88 -16.73 -8.94
CA PRO A 410 -49.93 -15.98 -8.26
C PRO A 410 -49.42 -14.72 -7.53
N GLY A 411 -48.11 -14.60 -7.27
CA GLY A 411 -47.54 -13.58 -6.39
C GLY A 411 -47.40 -12.16 -6.96
N ASN A 412 -47.54 -11.96 -8.28
CA ASN A 412 -47.34 -10.64 -8.90
C ASN A 412 -48.66 -9.94 -9.24
N ALA A 413 -49.17 -9.11 -8.34
CA ALA A 413 -50.38 -8.29 -8.52
C ALA A 413 -50.21 -7.11 -9.50
N GLY A 414 -49.76 -7.38 -10.74
CA GLY A 414 -49.56 -6.40 -11.80
C GLY A 414 -50.07 -6.90 -13.16
N GLY A 415 -50.38 -5.97 -14.07
CA GLY A 415 -51.13 -6.26 -15.31
C GLY A 415 -50.55 -7.31 -16.26
N ALA A 416 -49.26 -7.66 -16.14
CA ALA A 416 -48.66 -8.78 -16.88
C ALA A 416 -49.19 -10.15 -16.41
N ALA A 417 -49.33 -10.36 -15.09
CA ALA A 417 -49.71 -11.65 -14.51
C ALA A 417 -51.16 -12.06 -14.84
N ALA A 418 -52.05 -11.10 -15.09
CA ALA A 418 -53.41 -11.37 -15.54
C ALA A 418 -53.43 -11.98 -16.95
N ALA A 419 -52.57 -11.50 -17.86
CA ALA A 419 -52.40 -12.07 -19.18
C ALA A 419 -51.74 -13.46 -19.12
N ASP A 420 -50.80 -13.66 -18.19
CA ASP A 420 -50.15 -14.95 -17.97
C ASP A 420 -51.14 -15.99 -17.40
N ARG A 421 -52.00 -15.65 -16.43
CA ARG A 421 -53.03 -16.58 -15.91
C ARG A 421 -54.02 -17.00 -16.99
N GLY A 422 -54.46 -16.06 -17.85
CA GLY A 422 -55.33 -16.38 -18.99
C GLY A 422 -54.66 -17.26 -20.05
N THR A 423 -53.38 -16.98 -20.35
CA THR A 423 -52.59 -17.77 -21.32
C THR A 423 -52.31 -19.18 -20.80
N ALA A 424 -51.90 -19.30 -19.53
CA ALA A 424 -51.67 -20.58 -18.86
C ALA A 424 -52.96 -21.40 -18.80
N ALA A 425 -54.08 -20.83 -18.36
CA ALA A 425 -55.37 -21.53 -18.34
C ALA A 425 -55.82 -22.00 -19.73
N SER A 426 -55.61 -21.20 -20.78
CA SER A 426 -55.90 -21.60 -22.17
C SER A 426 -55.07 -22.81 -22.63
N LEU A 427 -53.77 -22.84 -22.33
CA LEU A 427 -52.87 -23.96 -22.66
C LEU A 427 -53.17 -25.21 -21.82
N VAL A 428 -53.36 -25.04 -20.51
CA VAL A 428 -53.74 -26.10 -19.57
C VAL A 428 -55.05 -26.77 -20.04
N ASN A 429 -56.05 -25.99 -20.43
CA ASN A 429 -57.33 -26.52 -20.91
C ASN A 429 -57.26 -27.29 -22.26
N GLN A 430 -56.18 -27.18 -23.02
CA GLN A 430 -55.95 -28.01 -24.22
C GLN A 430 -55.48 -29.43 -23.86
N ALA A 431 -54.90 -29.63 -22.67
CA ALA A 431 -54.40 -30.94 -22.25
C ALA A 431 -55.52 -31.94 -21.96
N SER A 432 -55.23 -33.23 -22.07
CA SER A 432 -56.16 -34.31 -21.69
C SER A 432 -55.92 -34.80 -20.26
N ALA A 433 -54.72 -34.55 -19.71
CA ALA A 433 -54.37 -34.76 -18.31
C ALA A 433 -53.39 -33.69 -17.82
N MET A 434 -53.25 -33.53 -16.50
CA MET A 434 -52.36 -32.56 -15.86
C MET A 434 -51.50 -33.20 -14.76
N ILE A 435 -50.22 -32.86 -14.72
CA ILE A 435 -49.36 -33.03 -13.55
C ILE A 435 -49.22 -31.67 -12.86
N TRP A 436 -49.52 -31.62 -11.56
CA TRP A 436 -49.25 -30.47 -10.70
C TRP A 436 -47.94 -30.68 -9.94
N VAL A 437 -46.99 -29.76 -10.10
CA VAL A 437 -45.65 -29.85 -9.49
C VAL A 437 -45.54 -28.84 -8.34
N ILE A 438 -45.39 -29.36 -7.13
CA ILE A 438 -45.12 -28.63 -5.87
C ILE A 438 -43.62 -28.71 -5.59
N GLY A 439 -43.01 -27.65 -5.02
CA GLY A 439 -41.60 -27.65 -4.61
C GLY A 439 -41.46 -27.85 -3.11
N LEU A 440 -40.60 -28.77 -2.67
CA LEU A 440 -40.35 -29.07 -1.25
C LEU A 440 -39.44 -28.06 -0.53
N ASP A 441 -39.20 -26.89 -1.12
CA ASP A 441 -38.47 -25.75 -0.54
C ASP A 441 -39.38 -24.55 -0.25
N PRO A 442 -38.92 -23.60 0.58
CA PRO A 442 -39.11 -23.60 2.03
C PRO A 442 -40.55 -23.80 2.54
N ALA A 443 -41.58 -23.63 1.69
CA ALA A 443 -42.98 -23.75 2.06
C ALA A 443 -43.44 -25.21 2.17
N GLY A 444 -43.03 -26.08 1.23
CA GLY A 444 -43.31 -27.52 1.25
C GLY A 444 -44.74 -27.95 0.93
N THR A 445 -45.74 -27.22 1.44
CA THR A 445 -47.17 -27.48 1.22
C THR A 445 -47.69 -26.84 -0.07
N ILE A 446 -48.90 -27.24 -0.48
CA ILE A 446 -49.65 -26.52 -1.52
C ILE A 446 -50.22 -25.22 -0.95
N ASP A 447 -50.27 -24.15 -1.74
CA ASP A 447 -50.89 -22.89 -1.32
C ASP A 447 -52.36 -22.77 -1.79
N GLN A 448 -53.14 -21.90 -1.14
CA GLN A 448 -54.56 -21.75 -1.45
C GLN A 448 -54.82 -21.24 -2.87
N SER A 449 -53.91 -20.44 -3.45
CA SER A 449 -54.04 -19.96 -4.84
C SER A 449 -53.75 -21.05 -5.88
N ASP A 450 -52.85 -21.97 -5.57
CA ASP A 450 -52.59 -23.19 -6.34
C ASP A 450 -53.82 -24.13 -6.29
N ILE A 451 -54.44 -24.33 -5.11
CA ILE A 451 -55.71 -25.08 -4.97
C ILE A 451 -56.83 -24.43 -5.81
N GLU A 452 -57.05 -23.12 -5.65
CA GLU A 452 -58.04 -22.36 -6.43
C GLU A 452 -57.79 -22.45 -7.95
N PHE A 453 -56.52 -22.48 -8.37
CA PHE A 453 -56.19 -22.68 -9.79
C PHE A 453 -56.59 -24.08 -10.25
N ILE A 454 -56.24 -25.14 -9.52
CA ILE A 454 -56.61 -26.52 -9.87
C ILE A 454 -58.12 -26.68 -9.94
N GLN A 455 -58.86 -26.16 -8.94
CA GLN A 455 -60.33 -26.15 -8.89
C GLN A 455 -60.98 -25.41 -10.08
N ALA A 456 -60.30 -24.40 -10.64
CA ALA A 456 -60.76 -23.67 -11.82
C ALA A 456 -60.44 -24.40 -13.15
N THR A 457 -59.69 -25.50 -13.12
CA THR A 457 -59.46 -26.37 -14.29
C THR A 457 -60.50 -27.48 -14.39
N ARG A 458 -60.47 -28.25 -15.48
CA ARG A 458 -61.29 -29.46 -15.66
C ARG A 458 -60.61 -30.77 -15.21
N PHE A 459 -59.46 -30.69 -14.52
CA PHE A 459 -58.64 -31.86 -14.19
C PHE A 459 -58.89 -32.36 -12.77
N HIS A 460 -59.58 -33.49 -12.66
CA HIS A 460 -59.85 -34.18 -11.41
C HIS A 460 -59.74 -35.70 -11.59
N GLY A 461 -59.58 -36.41 -10.47
CA GLY A 461 -59.49 -37.88 -10.41
C GLY A 461 -58.39 -38.40 -11.31
N GLU A 462 -58.73 -39.36 -12.18
CA GLU A 462 -57.83 -40.02 -13.13
C GLU A 462 -57.06 -39.08 -14.09
N SER A 463 -57.50 -37.82 -14.23
CA SER A 463 -56.88 -36.83 -15.13
C SER A 463 -55.89 -35.87 -14.44
N LEU A 464 -55.71 -35.97 -13.12
CA LEU A 464 -54.82 -35.14 -12.31
C LEU A 464 -53.81 -36.00 -11.53
N TYR A 465 -52.54 -35.63 -11.55
CA TYR A 465 -51.48 -36.26 -10.76
C TYR A 465 -50.63 -35.22 -10.04
N ILE A 466 -50.19 -35.51 -8.81
CA ILE A 466 -49.45 -34.56 -7.97
C ILE A 466 -47.98 -35.01 -7.80
N VAL A 467 -47.03 -34.11 -8.03
CA VAL A 467 -45.59 -34.36 -7.87
C VAL A 467 -44.98 -33.38 -6.88
N LEU A 468 -44.44 -33.89 -5.78
CA LEU A 468 -43.68 -33.11 -4.79
C LEU A 468 -42.20 -33.18 -5.15
N ASN A 469 -41.74 -32.22 -5.94
CA ASN A 469 -40.38 -32.18 -6.46
C ASN A 469 -39.38 -31.60 -5.43
N LYS A 470 -38.08 -31.80 -5.69
CA LYS A 470 -36.96 -31.46 -4.79
C LYS A 470 -36.88 -32.34 -3.54
N ALA A 471 -37.38 -33.57 -3.60
CA ALA A 471 -37.36 -34.52 -2.48
C ALA A 471 -35.95 -34.81 -1.91
N ASP A 472 -34.88 -34.49 -2.64
CA ASP A 472 -33.51 -34.59 -2.14
C ASP A 472 -33.12 -33.58 -1.05
N VAL A 473 -33.95 -32.57 -0.75
CA VAL A 473 -33.70 -31.55 0.29
C VAL A 473 -34.38 -31.84 1.65
N LYS A 474 -35.14 -32.94 1.75
CA LYS A 474 -35.92 -33.34 2.92
C LYS A 474 -35.56 -34.76 3.38
N SER A 475 -35.89 -35.12 4.63
CA SER A 475 -35.86 -36.52 5.07
C SER A 475 -37.08 -37.29 4.55
N ASN A 476 -37.06 -38.63 4.59
CA ASN A 476 -38.23 -39.42 4.20
C ASN A 476 -39.43 -39.12 5.11
N ASP A 477 -39.19 -38.99 6.41
CA ASP A 477 -40.21 -38.71 7.42
C ASP A 477 -40.88 -37.33 7.15
N ASP A 478 -40.08 -36.29 6.84
CA ASP A 478 -40.61 -34.97 6.42
C ASP A 478 -41.45 -35.07 5.12
N ILE A 479 -41.04 -35.93 4.18
CA ILE A 479 -41.72 -36.10 2.89
C ILE A 479 -43.10 -36.73 3.10
N GLU A 480 -43.18 -37.76 3.95
CA GLU A 480 -44.44 -38.43 4.27
C GLU A 480 -45.40 -37.48 5.00
N GLU A 481 -44.93 -36.72 6.01
CA GLU A 481 -45.75 -35.71 6.70
C GLU A 481 -46.27 -34.61 5.75
N ILE A 482 -45.44 -34.11 4.83
CA ILE A 482 -45.86 -33.11 3.84
C ILE A 482 -46.85 -33.71 2.81
N MET A 483 -46.66 -34.96 2.39
CA MET A 483 -47.60 -35.64 1.48
C MET A 483 -48.97 -35.83 2.12
N ASP A 484 -49.02 -36.23 3.39
CA ASP A 484 -50.27 -36.36 4.15
C ASP A 484 -50.99 -35.01 4.29
N GLN A 485 -50.24 -33.92 4.56
CA GLN A 485 -50.81 -32.56 4.62
C GLN A 485 -51.38 -32.12 3.26
N VAL A 486 -50.64 -32.31 2.16
CA VAL A 486 -51.12 -31.97 0.80
C VAL A 486 -52.34 -32.81 0.41
N ALA A 487 -52.39 -34.09 0.81
CA ALA A 487 -53.56 -34.95 0.60
C ALA A 487 -54.79 -34.42 1.35
N PHE A 488 -54.63 -34.05 2.62
CA PHE A 488 -55.69 -33.47 3.45
C PHE A 488 -56.22 -32.13 2.89
N ASP A 489 -55.32 -31.25 2.45
CA ASP A 489 -55.70 -29.94 1.88
C ASP A 489 -56.48 -30.10 0.56
N LEU A 490 -56.06 -31.03 -0.30
CA LEU A 490 -56.77 -31.36 -1.54
C LEU A 490 -58.13 -32.04 -1.28
N GLU A 491 -58.23 -32.93 -0.28
CA GLU A 491 -59.49 -33.56 0.12
C GLU A 491 -60.48 -32.52 0.68
N CYS A 492 -60.02 -31.62 1.56
CA CYS A 492 -60.84 -30.51 2.09
C CYS A 492 -61.34 -29.57 0.98
N ALA A 493 -60.56 -29.41 -0.10
CA ALA A 493 -60.92 -28.65 -1.29
C ALA A 493 -61.79 -29.43 -2.29
N GLY A 494 -62.08 -30.72 -2.05
CA GLY A 494 -62.84 -31.58 -2.96
C GLY A 494 -62.09 -31.96 -4.25
N VAL A 495 -60.76 -31.83 -4.27
CA VAL A 495 -59.91 -32.07 -5.44
C VAL A 495 -59.39 -33.50 -5.44
N GLY A 496 -60.10 -34.40 -6.13
CA GLY A 496 -59.61 -35.77 -6.37
C GLY A 496 -58.43 -35.80 -7.35
N TYR A 497 -57.51 -36.74 -7.16
CA TYR A 497 -56.33 -36.99 -8.01
C TYR A 497 -56.04 -38.49 -8.15
N ALA A 498 -55.32 -38.89 -9.21
CA ALA A 498 -55.03 -40.28 -9.56
C ALA A 498 -53.91 -40.91 -8.71
N GLY A 499 -52.97 -40.08 -8.28
CA GLY A 499 -51.84 -40.45 -7.43
C GLY A 499 -50.97 -39.25 -7.11
N MET A 500 -50.08 -39.44 -6.14
CA MET A 500 -49.12 -38.46 -5.67
C MET A 500 -47.78 -39.14 -5.41
N CYS A 501 -46.67 -38.50 -5.79
CA CYS A 501 -45.34 -38.98 -5.42
C CYS A 501 -44.38 -37.85 -5.11
N ALA A 502 -43.45 -38.11 -4.19
CA ALA A 502 -42.26 -37.29 -4.04
C ALA A 502 -41.20 -37.66 -5.10
N TYR A 503 -40.51 -36.65 -5.63
CA TYR A 503 -39.55 -36.81 -6.72
C TYR A 503 -38.33 -35.89 -6.55
N SER A 504 -37.17 -36.34 -7.04
CA SER A 504 -35.98 -35.49 -7.18
C SER A 504 -35.54 -35.43 -8.63
N SER A 505 -35.72 -34.26 -9.27
CA SER A 505 -35.13 -33.98 -10.59
C SER A 505 -33.61 -34.06 -10.61
N VAL A 506 -32.96 -33.76 -9.48
CA VAL A 506 -31.50 -33.80 -9.34
C VAL A 506 -30.99 -35.23 -9.33
N ARG A 507 -31.63 -36.11 -8.54
CA ARG A 507 -31.25 -37.54 -8.42
C ARG A 507 -31.92 -38.44 -9.46
N ARG A 508 -32.87 -37.90 -10.24
CA ARG A 508 -33.73 -38.62 -11.20
C ARG A 508 -34.40 -39.85 -10.58
N LYS A 509 -34.96 -39.68 -9.38
CA LYS A 509 -35.43 -40.78 -8.53
C LYS A 509 -36.75 -40.45 -7.85
N ASP A 510 -37.65 -41.43 -7.84
CA ASP A 510 -38.88 -41.45 -7.06
C ASP A 510 -38.61 -41.73 -5.56
N TYR A 511 -39.47 -41.16 -4.72
CA TYR A 511 -39.53 -41.29 -3.26
C TYR A 511 -40.92 -41.90 -2.89
N PRO A 512 -41.42 -41.87 -1.64
CA PRO A 512 -42.76 -42.39 -1.33
C PRO A 512 -43.85 -41.86 -2.26
N CYS A 513 -44.85 -42.71 -2.50
CA CYS A 513 -45.97 -42.46 -3.39
C CYS A 513 -47.26 -43.05 -2.83
N THR A 514 -48.39 -42.42 -3.15
CA THR A 514 -49.75 -42.80 -2.73
C THR A 514 -50.68 -42.80 -3.95
N GLY A 515 -51.59 -43.76 -4.03
CA GLY A 515 -52.38 -44.01 -5.24
C GLY A 515 -51.54 -44.64 -6.35
N LEU A 516 -51.72 -44.21 -7.61
CA LEU A 516 -50.88 -44.66 -8.72
C LEU A 516 -49.44 -44.11 -8.59
N THR A 517 -48.46 -44.89 -9.06
CA THR A 517 -47.11 -44.36 -9.31
C THR A 517 -47.10 -43.43 -10.53
N LEU A 518 -46.11 -42.53 -10.62
CA LEU A 518 -45.97 -41.62 -11.76
C LEU A 518 -45.82 -42.40 -13.08
N ALA A 519 -45.12 -43.52 -13.07
CA ALA A 519 -44.95 -44.36 -14.26
C ALA A 519 -46.26 -45.07 -14.68
N GLU A 520 -47.11 -45.48 -13.73
CA GLU A 520 -48.43 -46.05 -14.04
C GLU A 520 -49.40 -44.99 -14.58
N PHE A 521 -49.40 -43.80 -13.97
CA PHE A 521 -50.17 -42.65 -14.47
C PHE A 521 -49.75 -42.27 -15.89
N LEU A 522 -48.45 -42.11 -16.16
CA LEU A 522 -47.96 -41.81 -17.51
C LEU A 522 -48.39 -42.90 -18.52
N ARG A 523 -48.29 -44.19 -18.16
CA ARG A 523 -48.74 -45.30 -19.03
C ARG A 523 -50.25 -45.26 -19.30
N SER A 524 -51.10 -44.89 -18.34
CA SER A 524 -52.56 -44.85 -18.56
C SER A 524 -52.95 -43.79 -19.61
N ILE A 525 -52.24 -42.66 -19.64
CA ILE A 525 -52.45 -41.58 -20.61
C ILE A 525 -51.65 -41.73 -21.92
N ASN A 526 -50.64 -42.62 -21.98
CA ASN A 526 -49.75 -42.84 -23.13
C ASN A 526 -50.40 -43.64 -24.29
N HIS A 527 -51.65 -43.33 -24.64
CA HIS A 527 -52.37 -43.92 -25.77
C HIS A 527 -52.45 -42.95 -26.96
N LYS A 528 -52.70 -43.47 -28.17
CA LYS A 528 -52.94 -42.64 -29.35
C LYS A 528 -54.34 -42.02 -29.29
N VAL A 529 -54.43 -40.74 -29.65
CA VAL A 529 -55.68 -39.99 -29.75
C VAL A 529 -56.26 -40.12 -31.15
N ASP A 530 -57.53 -40.52 -31.25
CA ASP A 530 -58.31 -40.39 -32.48
C ASP A 530 -58.65 -38.91 -32.74
N VAL A 531 -57.77 -38.23 -33.47
CA VAL A 531 -57.94 -36.82 -33.84
C VAL A 531 -59.11 -36.64 -34.80
N VAL A 532 -59.26 -37.55 -35.77
CA VAL A 532 -60.34 -37.48 -36.77
C VAL A 532 -61.70 -37.62 -36.08
N GLY A 533 -61.85 -38.58 -35.17
CA GLY A 533 -63.06 -38.74 -34.36
C GLY A 533 -63.32 -37.60 -33.37
N LYS A 534 -62.27 -36.93 -32.86
CA LYS A 534 -62.44 -35.70 -32.04
C LYS A 534 -62.97 -34.53 -32.88
N ILE A 535 -62.39 -34.26 -34.05
CA ILE A 535 -62.87 -33.22 -34.97
C ILE A 535 -64.28 -33.55 -35.48
N ASP A 536 -64.54 -34.81 -35.81
CA ASP A 536 -65.87 -35.29 -36.22
C ASP A 536 -66.93 -35.03 -35.14
N LYS A 537 -66.65 -35.36 -33.86
CA LYS A 537 -67.56 -35.05 -32.75
C LYS A 537 -67.84 -33.55 -32.60
N LYS A 538 -66.84 -32.68 -32.77
CA LYS A 538 -67.02 -31.22 -32.73
C LYS A 538 -67.89 -30.72 -33.89
N LEU A 539 -67.62 -31.18 -35.12
CA LEU A 539 -68.43 -30.85 -36.29
C LEU A 539 -69.88 -31.33 -36.10
N ASN A 540 -70.09 -32.57 -35.68
CA ASN A 540 -71.43 -33.10 -35.45
C ASN A 540 -72.17 -32.30 -34.38
N ALA A 541 -71.53 -31.89 -33.27
CA ALA A 541 -72.17 -31.06 -32.25
C ALA A 541 -72.76 -29.75 -32.80
N VAL A 542 -72.03 -29.05 -33.68
CA VAL A 542 -72.50 -27.83 -34.35
C VAL A 542 -73.65 -28.14 -35.32
N PHE A 543 -73.47 -29.10 -36.21
CA PHE A 543 -74.49 -29.43 -37.22
C PHE A 543 -75.76 -30.07 -36.62
N ASP A 544 -75.64 -30.82 -35.53
CA ASP A 544 -76.76 -31.38 -34.78
C ASP A 544 -77.52 -30.29 -34.00
N ALA A 545 -76.90 -29.14 -33.70
CA ALA A 545 -77.59 -27.97 -33.17
C ALA A 545 -78.42 -27.27 -34.26
N TYR A 546 -77.84 -27.03 -35.44
CA TYR A 546 -78.58 -26.51 -36.60
C TYR A 546 -79.74 -27.44 -37.00
N GLN A 547 -79.48 -28.75 -37.15
CA GLN A 547 -80.50 -29.71 -37.55
C GLN A 547 -81.69 -29.72 -36.56
N ARG A 548 -81.43 -29.72 -35.24
CA ARG A 548 -82.50 -29.64 -34.22
C ARG A 548 -83.27 -28.32 -34.25
N ALA A 549 -82.62 -27.19 -34.58
CA ALA A 549 -83.31 -25.91 -34.72
C ALA A 549 -84.26 -25.92 -35.93
N ILE A 550 -83.77 -26.35 -37.10
CA ILE A 550 -84.57 -26.41 -38.33
C ILE A 550 -85.72 -27.42 -38.20
N GLU A 551 -85.47 -28.60 -37.61
CA GLU A 551 -86.51 -29.60 -37.36
C GLU A 551 -87.58 -29.12 -36.37
N ALA A 552 -87.21 -28.32 -35.36
CA ALA A 552 -88.16 -27.71 -34.44
C ALA A 552 -89.04 -26.66 -35.12
N ASP A 553 -88.48 -25.85 -36.03
CA ASP A 553 -89.22 -24.86 -36.83
C ASP A 553 -90.19 -25.53 -37.81
N ILE A 554 -89.76 -26.60 -38.49
CA ILE A 554 -90.63 -27.43 -39.34
C ILE A 554 -91.79 -27.98 -38.49
N ALA A 555 -91.51 -28.61 -37.36
CA ALA A 555 -92.53 -29.16 -36.47
C ALA A 555 -93.47 -28.07 -35.91
N GLN A 556 -92.98 -26.85 -35.66
CA GLN A 556 -93.82 -25.73 -35.24
C GLN A 556 -94.75 -25.25 -36.37
N LEU A 557 -94.26 -25.17 -37.61
CA LEU A 557 -95.08 -24.80 -38.77
C LEU A 557 -96.12 -25.87 -39.10
N GLU A 558 -95.75 -27.15 -39.06
CA GLU A 558 -96.69 -28.27 -39.20
C GLU A 558 -97.73 -28.29 -38.06
N GLY A 559 -97.31 -28.03 -36.82
CA GLY A 559 -98.20 -27.90 -35.68
C GLY A 559 -99.23 -26.79 -35.86
N ARG A 560 -98.79 -25.58 -36.23
CA ARG A 560 -99.69 -24.43 -36.51
C ARG A 560 -100.62 -24.71 -37.70
N LYS A 561 -100.15 -25.40 -38.73
CA LYS A 561 -100.97 -25.86 -39.87
C LYS A 561 -102.05 -26.84 -39.40
N GLY A 562 -101.70 -27.75 -38.48
CA GLY A 562 -102.63 -28.67 -37.82
C GLY A 562 -103.69 -27.96 -36.98
N GLU A 563 -103.28 -27.06 -36.07
CA GLU A 563 -104.16 -26.24 -35.24
C GLU A 563 -105.13 -25.39 -36.08
N PHE A 564 -104.63 -24.77 -37.16
CA PHE A 564 -105.44 -23.95 -38.05
C PHE A 564 -106.46 -24.79 -38.86
N ASN A 565 -106.08 -26.00 -39.29
CA ASN A 565 -107.00 -26.93 -39.93
C ASN A 565 -108.05 -27.46 -38.95
N ALA A 566 -107.69 -27.73 -37.69
CA ALA A 566 -108.63 -28.09 -36.64
C ALA A 566 -109.63 -26.95 -36.37
N PHE A 567 -109.15 -25.70 -36.23
CA PHE A 567 -110.00 -24.52 -36.09
C PHE A 567 -110.99 -24.34 -37.26
N LYS A 568 -110.57 -24.64 -38.50
CA LYS A 568 -111.48 -24.66 -39.66
C LYS A 568 -112.55 -25.74 -39.54
N LEU A 569 -112.22 -26.94 -39.07
CA LEU A 569 -113.17 -28.03 -38.85
C LEU A 569 -114.16 -27.71 -37.71
N ASP A 570 -113.68 -27.16 -36.60
CA ASP A 570 -114.52 -26.70 -35.47
C ASP A 570 -115.52 -25.62 -35.93
N ALA A 571 -115.07 -24.69 -36.77
CA ALA A 571 -115.93 -23.65 -37.34
C ALA A 571 -116.98 -24.20 -38.30
N LEU A 572 -116.68 -25.28 -39.03
CA LEU A 572 -117.65 -26.01 -39.86
C LEU A 572 -118.70 -26.73 -39.00
N GLU A 573 -118.29 -27.34 -37.88
CA GLU A 573 -119.20 -28.04 -36.96
C GLU A 573 -120.12 -27.08 -36.22
N VAL A 574 -119.60 -25.96 -35.70
CA VAL A 574 -120.36 -24.99 -34.90
C VAL A 574 -121.16 -24.00 -35.75
N GLY A 575 -120.62 -23.56 -36.88
CA GLY A 575 -121.19 -22.49 -37.71
C GLY A 575 -121.71 -22.91 -39.09
N GLY A 576 -121.52 -24.17 -39.48
CA GLY A 576 -121.86 -24.66 -40.81
C GLY A 576 -120.98 -24.07 -41.92
N THR A 577 -121.31 -24.40 -43.17
CA THR A 577 -120.53 -23.99 -44.36
C THR A 577 -120.38 -22.47 -44.47
N ALA A 578 -121.39 -21.68 -44.09
CA ALA A 578 -121.35 -20.22 -44.20
C ALA A 578 -120.30 -19.55 -43.28
N LEU A 579 -119.95 -20.16 -42.14
CA LEU A 579 -118.84 -19.69 -41.29
C LEU A 579 -117.49 -20.19 -41.81
N PHE A 580 -117.42 -21.45 -42.23
CA PHE A 580 -116.25 -22.05 -42.87
C PHE A 580 -115.80 -21.25 -44.10
N ASP A 581 -116.69 -21.00 -45.05
CA ASP A 581 -116.42 -20.25 -46.29
C ASP A 581 -115.94 -18.81 -45.98
N ARG A 582 -116.45 -18.20 -44.91
CA ARG A 582 -116.01 -16.88 -44.44
C ARG A 582 -114.59 -16.90 -43.87
N ILE A 583 -114.25 -17.92 -43.08
CA ILE A 583 -112.89 -18.08 -42.53
C ILE A 583 -111.91 -18.43 -43.65
N ASP A 584 -112.32 -19.25 -44.61
CA ASP A 584 -111.51 -19.59 -45.79
C ASP A 584 -111.28 -18.38 -46.72
N GLN A 585 -112.28 -17.51 -46.89
CA GLN A 585 -112.12 -16.24 -47.62
C GLN A 585 -111.33 -15.17 -46.86
N ALA A 586 -111.44 -15.12 -45.53
CA ALA A 586 -110.72 -14.14 -44.69
C ALA A 586 -109.25 -14.53 -44.46
N PHE A 587 -108.99 -15.83 -44.38
CA PHE A 587 -107.66 -16.43 -44.26
C PHE A 587 -107.48 -17.48 -45.37
N PRO A 588 -107.33 -17.03 -46.63
CA PRO A 588 -107.06 -17.93 -47.74
C PRO A 588 -105.73 -18.62 -47.46
N LEU A 589 -105.78 -19.94 -47.33
CA LEU A 589 -104.57 -20.76 -47.26
C LEU A 589 -103.87 -20.71 -48.60
N THR A 590 -102.97 -19.75 -48.79
CA THR A 590 -101.83 -20.02 -49.66
C THR A 590 -100.99 -21.06 -48.96
N GLU A 591 -100.76 -22.21 -49.61
CA GLU A 591 -99.90 -23.28 -49.06
C GLU A 591 -98.51 -22.74 -48.66
N GLN A 592 -98.09 -21.66 -49.32
CA GLN A 592 -96.93 -20.82 -49.03
C GLN A 592 -96.81 -20.32 -47.57
N MET A 593 -97.90 -20.14 -46.81
CA MET A 593 -97.82 -19.70 -45.40
C MET A 593 -97.33 -20.78 -44.44
N PHE A 594 -97.42 -22.05 -44.84
CA PHE A 594 -96.94 -23.21 -44.09
C PHE A 594 -96.04 -24.09 -44.96
N ASP A 595 -95.27 -23.46 -45.85
CA ASP A 595 -94.35 -24.12 -46.78
C ASP A 595 -93.04 -24.47 -46.08
N THR A 596 -92.89 -25.75 -45.75
CA THR A 596 -91.70 -26.33 -45.12
C THR A 596 -90.60 -26.65 -46.13
N SER A 597 -90.85 -26.58 -47.45
CA SER A 597 -89.90 -27.05 -48.47
C SER A 597 -88.56 -26.30 -48.46
N THR A 598 -88.57 -25.04 -48.03
CA THR A 598 -87.35 -24.22 -47.87
C THR A 598 -86.51 -24.70 -46.68
N LEU A 599 -87.13 -25.01 -45.54
CA LEU A 599 -86.49 -25.55 -44.34
C LEU A 599 -86.02 -27.00 -44.55
N GLU A 600 -86.83 -27.85 -45.20
CA GLU A 600 -86.45 -29.21 -45.58
C GLU A 600 -85.21 -29.21 -46.49
N LYS A 601 -85.13 -28.26 -47.43
CA LYS A 601 -83.94 -28.05 -48.25
C LYS A 601 -82.73 -27.62 -47.41
N LEU A 602 -82.92 -26.75 -46.42
CA LEU A 602 -81.86 -26.36 -45.48
C LEU A 602 -81.35 -27.53 -44.64
N VAL A 603 -82.21 -28.47 -44.19
CA VAL A 603 -81.76 -29.73 -43.56
C VAL A 603 -80.89 -30.55 -44.53
N GLY A 604 -81.29 -30.68 -45.79
CA GLY A 604 -80.51 -31.38 -46.82
C GLY A 604 -79.15 -30.73 -47.10
N GLU A 605 -79.10 -29.40 -47.16
CA GLU A 605 -77.86 -28.63 -47.32
C GLU A 605 -76.95 -28.77 -46.08
N CYS A 606 -77.52 -28.70 -44.88
CA CYS A 606 -76.85 -28.89 -43.59
C CYS A 606 -76.14 -30.27 -43.54
N GLN A 607 -76.87 -31.35 -43.86
CA GLN A 607 -76.33 -32.71 -43.87
C GLN A 607 -75.24 -32.91 -44.95
N ASN A 608 -75.41 -32.31 -46.13
CA ASN A 608 -74.43 -32.37 -47.21
C ASN A 608 -73.13 -31.64 -46.82
N LEU A 609 -73.24 -30.42 -46.26
CA LEU A 609 -72.11 -29.63 -45.79
C LEU A 609 -71.35 -30.34 -44.67
N ARG A 610 -72.04 -30.91 -43.67
CA ARG A 610 -71.46 -31.79 -42.64
C ARG A 610 -70.67 -32.93 -43.28
N GLY A 611 -71.23 -33.58 -44.30
CA GLY A 611 -70.59 -34.67 -45.05
C GLY A 611 -69.33 -34.24 -45.82
N LYS A 612 -69.34 -33.05 -46.46
CA LYS A 612 -68.17 -32.48 -47.14
C LYS A 612 -67.05 -32.18 -46.13
N LEU A 613 -67.36 -31.45 -45.06
CA LEU A 613 -66.40 -31.04 -44.03
C LEU A 613 -65.74 -32.24 -43.34
N ARG A 614 -66.51 -33.28 -42.98
CA ARG A 614 -65.97 -34.53 -42.43
C ARG A 614 -64.98 -35.21 -43.38
N LYS A 615 -65.27 -35.24 -44.69
CA LYS A 615 -64.38 -35.83 -45.71
C LYS A 615 -63.11 -35.01 -45.89
N ALA A 616 -63.21 -33.68 -45.98
CA ALA A 616 -62.06 -32.80 -46.08
C ALA A 616 -61.17 -32.87 -44.83
N ALA A 617 -61.77 -32.87 -43.63
CA ALA A 617 -61.04 -33.03 -42.37
C ALA A 617 -60.29 -34.38 -42.29
N ALA A 618 -60.95 -35.49 -42.64
CA ALA A 618 -60.32 -36.81 -42.66
C ALA A 618 -59.16 -36.92 -43.67
N LYS A 619 -59.28 -36.28 -44.85
CA LYS A 619 -58.17 -36.19 -45.82
C LYS A 619 -57.01 -35.31 -45.33
N ALA A 620 -57.31 -34.21 -44.64
CA ALA A 620 -56.30 -33.26 -44.19
C ALA A 620 -55.48 -33.78 -42.99
N LEU A 621 -56.03 -34.72 -42.22
CA LEU A 621 -55.39 -35.37 -41.06
C LEU A 621 -54.80 -36.76 -41.35
N ALA A 622 -54.86 -37.22 -42.61
CA ALA A 622 -54.28 -38.48 -43.09
C ALA A 622 -52.85 -38.29 -43.61
#